data_AF-A0A8C8LVX2-F1
#
_entry.id   AF-A0A8C8LVX2-F1
#
_cell.length_a   1.000
_cell.length_b   1.000
_cell.length_c   1.000
_cell.angle_alpha   90.00
_cell.angle_beta   90.00
_cell.angle_gamma   90.00
#
_symmetry.space_group_name_H-M   'P 1'
#
loop_
_entity.id
_entity.type
_entity.pdbx_description
1 polymer ?
#
loop_
_entity_poly.entity_id
_entity_poly.type
_entity_poly.pdbx_seq_one_letter_code
_entity_poly.pdbx_strand_id
1 'polypeptide(L)'
;MSGQKRMCDSNISSSSSSAPPEKRREREGGEDGGPGVSSAAGGSTAVETVIKLGGVSNSEEQDVKALQVKNRKLGESLDQRQVIEDELRERIERLETRQATDDASLLILNRYWNQFDDNVCLIGRRYDESGSESVETPAGEGRSLKPDTPEPDGDSNQERAKDRGTGETTTSFLATLASSSSEEMEAELQERVESSQKQANRVVEIYDSLKTTVEQLKKDQDSGVAAQLNTLLSSENDRLRQLTEDLQQKHSHMTSESRSLGRAVARADTRVSELQGLIEELQWDMEKIRRRENRLNTHLGEILERVNSKGYKVCGEASSVCGTITINKRKFEEMNSELEENRELAENRLSELQRRQQDLQTFNQENNNMKVELLSRAEGVVRESSEYRCLQSQFSVLYNESVGLKSQLDETRTRLNTTRTARLRQLEHMENDEVSLQRKVRTEVFQLEDTLAQVRKEYEMLRIEFEQTLAANEQAGQHSFEILLENVITFFFSLSLYPSLRSYQQGDASPDQHPADTQPAYEGRGCEIQTDTQRGGERARERGQEGDGEREGVRGMQGGKKRDCMGVKTIKIHLKAQESQREMKLLLDMYRSAPKEQRDKVQLMAAEKKAKSEAEELKQRLRDLEERERREGKKMADEEALRKICSVEEQINILNKKLSLAKQEEDALLSEMDVTGQAFEDMQEQNIRLMQQLREKDDANFKLMSERIKSNQIHKLLKEEKEELADQLLTLKTQVDAQLQVVRKLEEKERLLQGTIGTAERELALRTQALDMNKRKTQESTVLSEEVRSQLDQVQQRLGTVREEVIENSISKEKQSFNARRAQEDISKLRRKIEKAKKPAETVRNGDDILNEEINDYKARLTCPCCNSRVKDAVLTKCFHVFCFECVKTRYDTRQRKCPKCNAAFGANDFHRIYIE
;
A
#
# COMPACT_ATOMS: atom_id res chain seq x y z
N MET A 1 -54.98 13.15 -0.24
CA MET A 1 -53.94 12.78 -1.22
C MET A 1 -53.30 11.47 -0.75
N SER A 2 -54.06 10.41 -0.49
CA SER A 2 -54.65 9.44 -1.44
C SER A 2 -53.62 8.85 -2.41
N GLY A 3 -53.24 7.60 -2.15
CA GLY A 3 -52.36 6.79 -2.98
C GLY A 3 -52.16 5.36 -2.45
N GLN A 4 -53.22 4.72 -1.96
CA GLN A 4 -53.31 3.29 -1.68
C GLN A 4 -53.31 2.47 -2.98
N LYS A 5 -52.62 1.32 -3.00
CA LYS A 5 -53.21 0.07 -3.52
C LYS A 5 -52.50 -1.19 -3.01
N ARG A 6 -53.28 -2.01 -2.28
CA ARG A 6 -53.11 -3.44 -1.96
C ARG A 6 -53.27 -4.27 -3.25
N MET A 7 -52.46 -5.31 -3.49
CA MET A 7 -52.64 -6.74 -3.14
C MET A 7 -54.03 -7.34 -3.42
N CYS A 8 -54.05 -8.40 -4.25
CA CYS A 8 -54.82 -9.64 -4.08
C CYS A 8 -54.37 -10.72 -5.09
N ASP A 9 -53.81 -11.81 -4.55
CA ASP A 9 -54.08 -13.25 -4.76
C ASP A 9 -54.51 -13.79 -6.13
N SER A 10 -53.84 -14.86 -6.59
CA SER A 10 -54.38 -16.24 -6.55
C SER A 10 -53.37 -17.29 -7.04
N ASN A 11 -53.20 -18.33 -6.22
CA ASN A 11 -52.64 -19.63 -6.58
C ASN A 11 -53.44 -20.30 -7.70
N ILE A 12 -52.76 -21.05 -8.58
CA ILE A 12 -52.98 -22.49 -8.86
C ILE A 12 -51.93 -22.98 -9.87
N SER A 13 -51.39 -24.16 -9.57
CA SER A 13 -50.46 -25.04 -10.28
C SER A 13 -50.78 -25.38 -11.75
N SER A 14 -49.74 -25.56 -12.59
CA SER A 14 -49.48 -26.82 -13.33
C SER A 14 -48.24 -26.75 -14.26
N SER A 15 -47.45 -27.82 -14.19
CA SER A 15 -46.51 -28.42 -15.15
C SER A 15 -46.35 -27.81 -16.57
N SER A 16 -45.10 -27.63 -17.01
CA SER A 16 -44.43 -28.52 -17.98
C SER A 16 -43.15 -27.89 -18.59
N SER A 17 -42.15 -28.75 -18.73
CA SER A 17 -40.82 -28.55 -19.32
C SER A 17 -40.85 -28.22 -20.81
N SER A 18 -39.92 -27.37 -21.27
CA SER A 18 -39.45 -27.41 -22.67
C SER A 18 -37.95 -27.10 -22.76
N ALA A 19 -37.21 -28.11 -23.22
CA ALA A 19 -35.82 -28.03 -23.66
C ALA A 19 -35.79 -27.92 -25.21
N PRO A 20 -34.72 -27.36 -25.83
CA PRO A 20 -34.47 -27.51 -27.26
C PRO A 20 -33.51 -28.67 -27.57
N PRO A 21 -33.58 -29.27 -28.77
CA PRO A 21 -33.05 -30.61 -29.01
C PRO A 21 -31.71 -30.67 -29.75
N GLU A 22 -30.95 -31.73 -29.45
CA GLU A 22 -29.90 -32.33 -30.27
C GLU A 22 -30.48 -33.33 -31.30
N LYS A 23 -29.78 -33.50 -32.44
CA LYS A 23 -29.39 -34.79 -33.08
C LYS A 23 -28.69 -34.47 -34.42
N ARG A 24 -27.41 -34.80 -34.63
CA ARG A 24 -26.71 -36.10 -34.79
C ARG A 24 -26.74 -36.65 -36.22
N ARG A 25 -25.55 -36.56 -36.85
CA ARG A 25 -24.85 -37.43 -37.84
C ARG A 25 -25.61 -37.95 -39.07
N GLU A 26 -24.93 -37.81 -40.22
CA GLU A 26 -24.57 -38.95 -41.07
C GLU A 26 -23.32 -38.63 -41.92
N ARG A 27 -22.65 -39.70 -42.34
CA ARG A 27 -21.30 -39.79 -42.89
C ARG A 27 -21.43 -40.40 -44.28
N GLU A 28 -20.79 -39.85 -45.31
CA GLU A 28 -20.31 -40.61 -46.48
C GLU A 28 -19.31 -39.76 -47.29
N GLY A 29 -18.30 -40.43 -47.85
CA GLY A 29 -17.10 -39.83 -48.43
C GLY A 29 -17.17 -39.57 -49.93
N GLY A 30 -16.09 -38.99 -50.44
CA GLY A 30 -15.81 -38.79 -51.86
C GLY A 30 -14.49 -38.03 -52.02
N GLU A 31 -13.48 -38.71 -52.55
CA GLU A 31 -12.16 -38.18 -52.87
C GLU A 31 -12.17 -37.22 -54.07
N ASP A 32 -11.09 -36.43 -54.15
CA ASP A 32 -10.33 -36.05 -55.36
C ASP A 32 -10.43 -34.61 -55.92
N GLY A 33 -9.27 -34.08 -56.33
CA GLY A 33 -9.13 -32.94 -57.25
C GLY A 33 -8.66 -31.57 -56.69
N GLY A 34 -7.42 -31.17 -57.02
CA GLY A 34 -6.75 -29.93 -56.61
C GLY A 34 -7.17 -28.62 -57.33
N PRO A 35 -6.48 -27.48 -57.03
CA PRO A 35 -7.01 -26.14 -57.28
C PRO A 35 -6.69 -25.59 -58.67
N GLY A 36 -7.72 -25.02 -59.29
CA GLY A 36 -7.68 -24.31 -60.57
C GLY A 36 -7.27 -22.84 -60.42
N VAL A 37 -6.33 -22.46 -61.28
CA VAL A 37 -5.83 -21.10 -61.56
C VAL A 37 -6.94 -20.24 -62.20
N SER A 38 -7.03 -18.97 -61.82
CA SER A 38 -7.78 -17.95 -62.57
C SER A 38 -6.90 -16.74 -62.84
N SER A 39 -6.71 -16.48 -64.13
CA SER A 39 -6.09 -15.29 -64.73
C SER A 39 -7.20 -14.44 -65.34
N ALA A 40 -7.11 -13.11 -65.20
CA ALA A 40 -7.71 -12.17 -66.14
C ALA A 40 -6.88 -10.88 -66.19
N ALA A 41 -6.64 -10.41 -67.41
CA ALA A 41 -5.64 -9.45 -67.84
C ALA A 41 -6.23 -8.08 -68.21
N GLY A 42 -5.35 -7.10 -68.42
CA GLY A 42 -5.53 -6.12 -69.51
C GLY A 42 -5.21 -4.66 -69.18
N GLY A 43 -4.20 -4.09 -69.88
CA GLY A 43 -4.06 -2.65 -70.04
C GLY A 43 -2.63 -2.14 -70.27
N SER A 44 -2.14 -2.25 -71.51
CA SER A 44 -0.81 -1.81 -71.97
C SER A 44 -0.84 -0.41 -72.59
N THR A 45 0.23 0.37 -72.41
CA THR A 45 0.64 1.44 -73.35
C THR A 45 2.16 1.41 -73.49
N ALA A 46 2.63 0.97 -74.67
CA ALA A 46 4.01 1.06 -75.10
C ALA A 46 4.14 2.17 -76.15
N VAL A 47 5.18 3.01 -76.02
CA VAL A 47 5.69 3.87 -77.08
C VAL A 47 7.01 3.26 -77.54
N GLU A 48 7.07 2.90 -78.81
CA GLU A 48 8.27 2.47 -79.51
C GLU A 48 9.31 3.59 -79.58
N THR A 49 10.55 3.29 -79.21
CA THR A 49 11.72 3.82 -79.92
C THR A 49 12.87 2.82 -79.92
N VAL A 50 13.20 2.38 -81.14
CA VAL A 50 14.55 2.20 -81.68
C VAL A 50 15.41 1.06 -81.09
N ILE A 51 15.49 0.01 -81.91
CA ILE A 51 16.49 -1.04 -81.93
C ILE A 51 17.91 -0.43 -81.80
N LYS A 52 18.56 -0.67 -80.66
CA LYS A 52 20.02 -0.71 -80.56
C LYS A 52 20.42 -2.16 -80.34
N LEU A 53 20.98 -2.77 -81.38
CA LEU A 53 21.80 -3.97 -81.25
C LEU A 53 23.00 -3.62 -80.36
N GLY A 54 23.08 -4.23 -79.19
CA GLY A 54 24.18 -4.03 -78.26
C GLY A 54 24.26 -5.18 -77.26
N GLY A 55 25.35 -5.94 -77.36
CA GLY A 55 25.85 -6.82 -76.31
C GLY A 55 25.24 -8.22 -76.31
N VAL A 56 26.06 -9.22 -76.64
CA VAL A 56 25.84 -10.61 -76.24
C VAL A 56 25.58 -10.61 -74.74
N SER A 57 24.34 -10.89 -74.30
CA SER A 57 24.05 -11.07 -72.87
C SER A 57 24.85 -12.26 -72.40
N ASN A 58 25.89 -11.98 -71.62
CA ASN A 58 26.79 -12.97 -71.04
C ASN A 58 25.95 -14.01 -70.28
N SER A 59 26.29 -15.29 -70.37
CA SER A 59 25.57 -16.38 -69.64
C SER A 59 25.34 -16.01 -68.18
N GLU A 60 26.34 -15.35 -67.60
CA GLU A 60 26.34 -14.84 -66.22
C GLU A 60 25.20 -13.86 -65.92
N GLU A 61 24.79 -12.97 -66.85
CA GLU A 61 23.65 -12.06 -66.62
C GLU A 61 22.31 -12.79 -66.64
N GLN A 62 22.16 -13.82 -67.48
CA GLN A 62 20.96 -14.66 -67.49
C GLN A 62 20.89 -15.54 -66.24
N ASP A 63 22.03 -16.07 -65.79
CA ASP A 63 22.16 -16.85 -64.56
C ASP A 63 21.89 -15.99 -63.32
N VAL A 64 22.38 -14.75 -63.27
CA VAL A 64 22.08 -13.79 -62.19
C VAL A 64 20.59 -13.47 -62.14
N LYS A 65 19.93 -13.23 -63.28
CA LYS A 65 18.47 -13.00 -63.31
C LYS A 65 17.69 -14.25 -62.88
N ALA A 66 18.13 -15.44 -63.30
CA ALA A 66 17.52 -16.70 -62.86
C ALA A 66 17.70 -16.94 -61.35
N LEU A 67 18.87 -16.61 -60.79
CA LEU A 67 19.14 -16.66 -59.35
C LEU A 67 18.31 -15.62 -58.58
N GLN A 68 18.12 -14.41 -59.12
CA GLN A 68 17.25 -13.40 -58.52
C GLN A 68 15.79 -13.87 -58.48
N VAL A 69 15.28 -14.48 -59.55
CA VAL A 69 13.92 -15.04 -59.56
C VAL A 69 13.80 -16.24 -58.60
N LYS A 70 14.81 -17.11 -58.52
CA LYS A 70 14.83 -18.21 -57.54
C LYS A 70 14.89 -17.71 -56.11
N ASN A 71 15.72 -16.70 -55.81
CA ASN A 71 15.77 -16.06 -54.49
C ASN A 71 14.45 -15.37 -54.15
N ARG A 72 13.79 -14.73 -55.11
CA ARG A 72 12.47 -14.14 -54.90
C ARG A 72 11.43 -15.21 -54.56
N LYS A 73 11.40 -16.33 -55.28
CA LYS A 73 10.52 -17.48 -54.98
C LYS A 73 10.83 -18.15 -53.65
N LEU A 74 12.10 -18.22 -53.26
CA LEU A 74 12.50 -18.72 -51.93
C LEU A 74 12.08 -17.76 -50.83
N GLY A 75 12.17 -16.44 -51.05
CA GLY A 75 11.62 -15.42 -50.16
C GLY A 75 10.11 -15.55 -50.00
N GLU A 76 9.37 -15.61 -51.12
CA GLU A 76 7.92 -15.84 -51.12
C GLU A 76 7.54 -17.16 -50.39
N SER A 77 8.33 -18.23 -50.54
CA SER A 77 8.12 -19.49 -49.83
C SER A 77 8.48 -19.44 -48.34
N LEU A 78 9.45 -18.61 -47.94
CA LEU A 78 9.78 -18.36 -46.54
C LEU A 78 8.68 -17.53 -45.87
N ASP A 79 8.18 -16.50 -46.55
CA ASP A 79 7.07 -15.68 -46.07
C ASP A 79 5.81 -16.54 -45.87
N GLN A 80 5.49 -17.44 -46.81
CA GLN A 80 4.38 -18.39 -46.65
C GLN A 80 4.56 -19.34 -45.46
N ARG A 81 5.79 -19.83 -45.23
CA ARG A 81 6.08 -20.68 -44.06
C ARG A 81 5.94 -19.88 -42.76
N GLN A 82 6.38 -18.63 -42.74
CA GLN A 82 6.25 -17.77 -41.57
C GLN A 82 4.77 -17.53 -41.22
N VAL A 83 3.92 -17.27 -42.22
CA VAL A 83 2.48 -17.13 -42.01
C VAL A 83 1.86 -18.40 -41.42
N ILE A 84 2.21 -19.58 -41.95
CA ILE A 84 1.73 -20.87 -41.40
C ILE A 84 2.25 -21.09 -39.98
N GLU A 85 3.50 -20.74 -39.70
CA GLU A 85 4.08 -20.84 -38.36
C GLU A 85 3.37 -19.92 -37.37
N ASP A 86 3.08 -18.68 -37.77
CA ASP A 86 2.34 -17.71 -36.95
C ASP A 86 0.90 -18.19 -36.70
N GLU A 87 0.21 -18.73 -37.70
CA GLU A 87 -1.12 -19.35 -37.54
C GLU A 87 -1.10 -20.56 -36.58
N LEU A 88 -0.06 -21.40 -36.65
CA LEU A 88 0.12 -22.53 -35.75
C LEU A 88 0.44 -22.07 -34.32
N ARG A 89 1.26 -21.03 -34.15
CA ARG A 89 1.55 -20.40 -32.84
C ARG A 89 0.29 -19.84 -32.21
N GLU A 90 -0.52 -19.11 -32.98
CA GLU A 90 -1.80 -18.58 -32.50
C GLU A 90 -2.78 -19.70 -32.15
N ARG A 91 -2.81 -20.79 -32.93
CA ARG A 91 -3.61 -21.97 -32.61
C ARG A 91 -3.15 -22.67 -31.33
N ILE A 92 -1.84 -22.77 -31.09
CA ILE A 92 -1.29 -23.32 -29.86
C ILE A 92 -1.71 -22.46 -28.67
N GLU A 93 -1.56 -21.13 -28.76
CA GLU A 93 -1.97 -20.22 -27.68
C GLU A 93 -3.48 -20.31 -27.39
N ARG A 94 -4.32 -20.42 -28.41
CA ARG A 94 -5.77 -20.68 -28.26
C ARG A 94 -6.07 -22.02 -27.59
N LEU A 95 -5.27 -23.07 -27.86
CA LEU A 95 -5.45 -24.38 -27.23
C LEU A 95 -4.93 -24.38 -25.78
N GLU A 96 -3.83 -23.70 -25.49
CA GLU A 96 -3.26 -23.56 -24.14
C GLU A 96 -4.20 -22.78 -23.22
N THR A 97 -4.77 -21.67 -23.71
CA THR A 97 -5.77 -20.89 -22.97
C THR A 97 -7.04 -21.70 -22.70
N ARG A 98 -7.53 -22.46 -23.69
CA ARG A 98 -8.66 -23.39 -23.49
C ARG A 98 -8.32 -24.51 -22.52
N GLN A 99 -7.13 -25.11 -22.61
CA GLN A 99 -6.68 -26.15 -21.70
C GLN A 99 -6.62 -25.63 -20.26
N ALA A 100 -6.15 -24.39 -20.04
CA ALA A 100 -6.16 -23.79 -18.70
C ALA A 100 -7.59 -23.60 -18.15
N THR A 101 -8.56 -23.21 -18.98
CA THR A 101 -9.97 -23.11 -18.56
C THR A 101 -10.61 -24.48 -18.29
N ASP A 102 -10.27 -25.50 -19.08
CA ASP A 102 -10.76 -26.86 -18.91
C ASP A 102 -10.15 -27.50 -17.64
N ASP A 103 -8.83 -27.33 -17.42
CA ASP A 103 -8.12 -27.74 -16.20
C ASP A 103 -8.76 -27.13 -14.94
N ALA A 104 -9.06 -25.82 -14.96
CA ALA A 104 -9.71 -25.13 -13.85
C ALA A 104 -11.13 -25.68 -13.59
N SER A 105 -11.90 -25.93 -14.66
CA SER A 105 -13.26 -26.48 -14.56
C SER A 105 -13.24 -27.90 -13.97
N LEU A 106 -12.26 -28.73 -14.35
CA LEU A 106 -12.09 -30.08 -13.82
C LEU A 106 -11.73 -30.09 -12.33
N LEU A 107 -10.88 -29.17 -11.87
CA LEU A 107 -10.57 -29.02 -10.44
C LEU A 107 -11.81 -28.63 -9.62
N ILE A 108 -12.60 -27.67 -10.12
CA ILE A 108 -13.85 -27.26 -9.48
C ILE A 108 -14.84 -28.42 -9.40
N LEU A 109 -15.00 -29.17 -10.49
CA LEU A 109 -15.86 -30.35 -10.55
C LEU A 109 -15.41 -31.41 -9.52
N ASN A 110 -14.11 -31.70 -9.46
CA ASN A 110 -13.54 -32.66 -8.53
C ASN A 110 -13.78 -32.27 -7.06
N ARG A 111 -13.63 -30.97 -6.74
CA ARG A 111 -13.91 -30.44 -5.40
C ARG A 111 -15.38 -30.62 -5.02
N TYR A 112 -16.31 -30.22 -5.89
CA TYR A 112 -17.74 -30.37 -5.62
C TYR A 112 -18.17 -31.84 -5.53
N TRP A 113 -17.56 -32.73 -6.31
CA TRP A 113 -17.84 -34.16 -6.22
C TRP A 113 -17.35 -34.76 -4.89
N ASN A 114 -16.15 -34.40 -4.44
CA ASN A 114 -15.65 -34.81 -3.11
C ASN A 114 -16.54 -34.27 -1.99
N GLN A 115 -16.94 -33.01 -2.06
CA GLN A 115 -17.86 -32.41 -1.09
C GLN A 115 -19.22 -33.14 -1.08
N PHE A 116 -19.72 -33.54 -2.25
CA PHE A 116 -20.93 -34.35 -2.36
C PHE A 116 -20.75 -35.71 -1.67
N ASP A 117 -19.68 -36.45 -1.98
CA ASP A 117 -19.37 -37.74 -1.36
C ASP A 117 -19.29 -37.64 0.17
N ASP A 118 -18.56 -36.65 0.68
CA ASP A 118 -18.38 -36.43 2.12
C ASP A 118 -19.71 -36.10 2.80
N ASN A 119 -20.54 -35.25 2.19
CA ASN A 119 -21.86 -34.91 2.71
C ASN A 119 -22.80 -36.12 2.74
N VAL A 120 -22.82 -36.92 1.67
CA VAL A 120 -23.63 -38.15 1.60
C VAL A 120 -23.17 -39.15 2.65
N CYS A 121 -21.86 -39.37 2.81
CA CYS A 121 -21.28 -40.20 3.86
C CYS A 121 -21.66 -39.71 5.27
N LEU A 122 -21.55 -38.40 5.53
CA LEU A 122 -21.89 -37.78 6.82
C LEU A 122 -23.38 -37.89 7.14
N ILE A 123 -24.25 -37.77 6.14
CA ILE A 123 -25.69 -37.97 6.32
C ILE A 123 -25.96 -39.44 6.63
N GLY A 124 -25.38 -40.37 5.88
CA GLY A 124 -25.49 -41.81 6.13
C GLY A 124 -25.09 -42.17 7.57
N ARG A 125 -23.88 -41.77 8.00
CA ARG A 125 -23.37 -42.07 9.36
C ARG A 125 -24.21 -41.48 10.48
N ARG A 126 -24.88 -40.34 10.27
CA ARG A 126 -25.67 -39.68 11.32
C ARG A 126 -27.00 -40.35 11.61
N TYR A 127 -27.55 -41.09 10.64
CA TYR A 127 -28.89 -41.65 10.73
C TYR A 127 -28.92 -43.18 10.63
N ASP A 128 -27.79 -43.84 10.34
CA ASP A 128 -27.67 -45.29 10.44
C ASP A 128 -27.38 -45.68 11.92
N GLU A 129 -28.43 -45.74 12.75
CA GLU A 129 -28.37 -46.25 14.14
C GLU A 129 -28.39 -47.79 14.20
N SER A 130 -28.68 -48.45 13.08
CA SER A 130 -28.52 -49.89 12.91
C SER A 130 -27.06 -50.18 12.61
N GLY A 131 -26.36 -50.86 13.52
CA GLY A 131 -24.99 -51.35 13.34
C GLY A 131 -24.84 -52.41 12.23
N SER A 132 -25.36 -52.17 11.02
CA SER A 132 -24.84 -52.80 9.82
C SER A 132 -23.46 -52.21 9.57
N GLU A 133 -22.45 -53.07 9.59
CA GLU A 133 -21.05 -52.77 9.35
C GLU A 133 -20.91 -51.65 8.31
N SER A 134 -20.15 -50.62 8.67
CA SER A 134 -19.58 -49.70 7.70
C SER A 134 -19.05 -50.56 6.56
N VAL A 135 -19.55 -50.34 5.35
CA VAL A 135 -18.86 -50.79 4.14
C VAL A 135 -17.53 -50.04 4.17
N GLU A 136 -16.53 -50.63 4.83
CA GLU A 136 -15.14 -50.36 4.55
C GLU A 136 -14.97 -50.77 3.10
N THR A 137 -15.09 -49.79 2.20
CA THR A 137 -14.49 -49.92 0.87
C THR A 137 -13.04 -50.32 1.12
N PRO A 138 -12.59 -51.49 0.63
CA PRO A 138 -11.19 -51.86 0.74
C PRO A 138 -10.40 -50.74 0.08
N ALA A 139 -9.32 -50.30 0.72
CA ALA A 139 -8.31 -49.49 0.07
C ALA A 139 -7.73 -50.34 -1.07
N GLY A 140 -8.31 -50.23 -2.27
CA GLY A 140 -7.75 -50.79 -3.47
C GLY A 140 -6.41 -50.11 -3.72
N GLU A 141 -5.34 -50.90 -3.84
CA GLU A 141 -3.98 -50.47 -4.17
C GLU A 141 -3.86 -49.93 -5.63
N GLY A 142 -4.89 -49.22 -6.12
CA GLY A 142 -4.91 -48.53 -7.39
C GLY A 142 -4.74 -47.03 -7.21
N ARG A 143 -4.18 -46.34 -8.21
CA ARG A 143 -4.07 -44.87 -8.26
C ARG A 143 -5.46 -44.25 -8.09
N SER A 144 -5.79 -43.81 -6.88
CA SER A 144 -7.09 -43.22 -6.59
C SER A 144 -7.16 -41.77 -7.09
N LEU A 145 -8.27 -41.39 -7.73
CA LEU A 145 -8.59 -39.99 -8.07
C LEU A 145 -8.91 -39.13 -6.84
N LYS A 146 -8.91 -39.69 -5.63
CA LYS A 146 -8.92 -38.95 -4.36
C LYS A 146 -7.48 -38.70 -3.91
N PRO A 147 -6.99 -37.45 -3.91
CA PRO A 147 -5.72 -37.14 -3.28
C PRO A 147 -5.78 -37.45 -1.78
N ASP A 148 -4.78 -38.13 -1.23
CA ASP A 148 -4.67 -38.44 0.21
C ASP A 148 -4.47 -37.20 1.10
N THR A 149 -4.28 -36.02 0.49
CA THR A 149 -4.08 -34.75 1.18
C THR A 149 -5.19 -33.76 0.78
N PRO A 150 -5.88 -33.12 1.73
CA PRO A 150 -6.82 -32.05 1.43
C PRO A 150 -6.06 -30.94 0.70
N GLU A 151 -6.45 -30.62 -0.54
CA GLU A 151 -5.93 -29.44 -1.22
C GLU A 151 -6.27 -28.21 -0.36
N PRO A 152 -5.29 -27.33 -0.09
CA PRO A 152 -5.52 -26.15 0.75
C PRO A 152 -6.58 -25.26 0.09
N ASP A 153 -7.55 -24.79 0.88
CA ASP A 153 -8.59 -23.85 0.47
C ASP A 153 -7.95 -22.57 -0.10
N GLY A 154 -7.75 -22.57 -1.42
CA GLY A 154 -7.15 -21.49 -2.19
C GLY A 154 -8.11 -21.01 -3.25
N ASP A 155 -9.03 -20.12 -2.88
CA ASP A 155 -9.86 -19.34 -3.81
C ASP A 155 -9.02 -18.27 -4.54
N SER A 156 -7.80 -18.61 -4.96
CA SER A 156 -6.87 -17.70 -5.64
C SER A 156 -6.36 -18.38 -6.89
N ASN A 157 -6.67 -17.76 -8.03
CA ASN A 157 -6.07 -18.04 -9.34
C ASN A 157 -4.56 -17.85 -9.26
N GLN A 158 -3.83 -18.83 -8.74
CA GLN A 158 -2.39 -18.85 -8.81
C GLN A 158 -2.00 -19.71 -10.02
N GLU A 159 -1.74 -18.98 -11.11
CA GLU A 159 -1.10 -19.49 -12.31
C GLU A 159 0.05 -20.44 -11.95
N ARG A 160 0.04 -21.57 -12.65
CA ARG A 160 1.05 -22.61 -12.72
C ARG A 160 2.46 -21.98 -12.81
N ALA A 161 3.13 -21.80 -11.67
CA ALA A 161 4.54 -21.44 -11.66
C ALA A 161 5.34 -22.64 -12.17
N LYS A 162 5.97 -22.46 -13.33
CA LYS A 162 6.97 -23.39 -13.87
C LYS A 162 8.17 -23.40 -12.93
N ASP A 163 8.18 -24.32 -11.97
CA ASP A 163 9.42 -24.67 -11.27
C ASP A 163 9.64 -26.19 -11.36
N ARG A 164 10.61 -26.56 -12.20
CA ARG A 164 11.15 -27.92 -12.26
C ARG A 164 12.05 -28.12 -11.05
N GLY A 165 11.49 -28.71 -9.99
CA GLY A 165 12.23 -29.19 -8.84
C GLY A 165 11.74 -30.59 -8.46
N THR A 166 12.60 -31.59 -8.67
CA THR A 166 12.44 -32.98 -8.24
C THR A 166 12.10 -33.10 -6.75
N GLY A 167 10.94 -33.69 -6.44
CA GLY A 167 10.48 -34.07 -5.10
C GLY A 167 9.30 -35.05 -5.22
N GLU A 168 9.23 -36.01 -4.32
CA GLU A 168 8.45 -37.26 -4.38
C GLU A 168 6.94 -37.14 -4.70
N THR A 169 6.45 -38.21 -5.31
CA THR A 169 5.13 -38.44 -5.91
C THR A 169 3.95 -38.19 -4.96
N THR A 170 3.39 -36.99 -5.01
CA THR A 170 1.94 -36.78 -4.93
C THR A 170 1.52 -36.28 -6.30
N THR A 171 0.96 -37.17 -7.13
CA THR A 171 0.44 -36.75 -8.43
C THR A 171 -0.81 -35.90 -8.18
N SER A 172 -0.70 -34.60 -8.44
CA SER A 172 -1.85 -33.69 -8.53
C SER A 172 -2.97 -34.33 -9.38
N PHE A 173 -4.24 -34.10 -9.04
CA PHE A 173 -5.39 -34.64 -9.78
C PHE A 173 -5.25 -34.49 -11.31
N LEU A 174 -4.80 -33.32 -11.78
CA LEU A 174 -4.54 -33.08 -13.21
C LEU A 174 -3.33 -33.85 -13.76
N ALA A 175 -2.31 -34.10 -12.94
CA ALA A 175 -1.15 -34.91 -13.32
C ALA A 175 -1.51 -36.40 -13.43
N THR A 176 -2.40 -36.90 -12.56
CA THR A 176 -2.97 -38.24 -12.66
C THR A 176 -3.75 -38.37 -13.96
N LEU A 177 -4.72 -37.46 -14.22
CA LEU A 177 -5.49 -37.43 -15.48
C LEU A 177 -4.60 -37.33 -16.73
N ALA A 178 -3.57 -36.48 -16.70
CA ALA A 178 -2.65 -36.32 -17.83
C ALA A 178 -1.76 -37.57 -18.08
N SER A 179 -1.57 -38.41 -17.07
CA SER A 179 -0.78 -39.64 -17.15
C SER A 179 -1.62 -40.90 -17.40
N SER A 180 -2.94 -40.81 -17.19
CA SER A 180 -3.88 -41.92 -17.41
C SER A 180 -4.33 -41.97 -18.87
N SER A 181 -4.47 -43.18 -19.39
CA SER A 181 -5.11 -43.38 -20.69
C SER A 181 -6.60 -43.04 -20.63
N SER A 182 -7.23 -42.79 -21.79
CA SER A 182 -8.67 -42.52 -21.86
C SER A 182 -9.51 -43.64 -21.26
N GLU A 183 -9.10 -44.89 -21.46
CA GLU A 183 -9.80 -46.08 -20.96
C GLU A 183 -9.68 -46.19 -19.42
N GLU A 184 -8.50 -45.88 -18.86
CA GLU A 184 -8.30 -45.86 -17.40
C GLU A 184 -9.11 -44.75 -16.73
N MET A 185 -9.13 -43.54 -17.31
CA MET A 185 -9.96 -42.43 -16.78
C MET A 185 -11.45 -42.76 -16.80
N GLU A 186 -11.95 -43.37 -17.88
CA GLU A 186 -13.35 -43.80 -17.95
C GLU A 186 -13.69 -44.85 -16.90
N ALA A 187 -12.80 -45.83 -16.67
CA ALA A 187 -12.99 -46.86 -15.65
C ALA A 187 -12.99 -46.29 -14.22
N GLU A 188 -12.02 -45.43 -13.88
CA GLU A 188 -11.92 -44.81 -12.54
C GLU A 188 -13.10 -43.86 -12.25
N LEU A 189 -13.53 -43.08 -13.25
CA LEU A 189 -14.70 -42.21 -13.10
C LEU A 189 -15.98 -43.03 -12.94
N GLN A 190 -16.13 -44.13 -13.68
CA GLN A 190 -17.28 -45.03 -13.55
C GLN A 190 -17.34 -45.65 -12.16
N GLU A 191 -16.22 -46.14 -11.63
CA GLU A 191 -16.15 -46.70 -10.27
C GLU A 191 -16.51 -45.65 -9.21
N ARG A 192 -16.00 -44.42 -9.36
CA ARG A 192 -16.29 -43.31 -8.46
C ARG A 192 -17.78 -42.97 -8.46
N VAL A 193 -18.40 -42.88 -9.64
CA VAL A 193 -19.84 -42.61 -9.78
C VAL A 193 -20.67 -43.73 -9.15
N GLU A 194 -20.31 -44.99 -9.38
CA GLU A 194 -21.01 -46.13 -8.80
C GLU A 194 -20.91 -46.15 -7.27
N SER A 195 -19.76 -45.77 -6.72
CA SER A 195 -19.55 -45.64 -5.27
C SER A 195 -20.42 -44.52 -4.68
N SER A 196 -20.37 -43.31 -5.25
CA SER A 196 -21.20 -42.18 -4.86
C SER A 196 -22.70 -42.51 -4.96
N GLN A 197 -23.11 -43.23 -6.00
CA GLN A 197 -24.49 -43.66 -6.21
C GLN A 197 -24.95 -44.66 -5.15
N LYS A 198 -24.11 -45.64 -4.78
CA LYS A 198 -24.43 -46.59 -3.70
C LYS A 198 -24.62 -45.88 -2.36
N GLN A 199 -23.76 -44.92 -2.04
CA GLN A 199 -23.87 -44.15 -0.80
C GLN A 199 -25.13 -43.26 -0.80
N ALA A 200 -25.46 -42.62 -1.92
CA ALA A 200 -26.66 -41.81 -2.05
C ALA A 200 -27.94 -42.65 -1.91
N ASN A 201 -27.98 -43.84 -2.53
CA ASN A 201 -29.08 -44.78 -2.39
C ASN A 201 -29.28 -45.22 -0.93
N ARG A 202 -28.19 -45.45 -0.19
CA ARG A 202 -28.25 -45.76 1.25
C ARG A 202 -28.89 -44.64 2.06
N VAL A 203 -28.56 -43.38 1.75
CA VAL A 203 -29.20 -42.22 2.40
C VAL A 203 -30.71 -42.17 2.09
N VAL A 204 -31.12 -42.49 0.86
CA VAL A 204 -32.53 -42.58 0.50
C VAL A 204 -33.25 -43.69 1.27
N GLU A 205 -32.63 -44.87 1.41
CA GLU A 205 -33.18 -45.97 2.23
C GLU A 205 -33.37 -45.55 3.69
N ILE A 206 -32.38 -44.86 4.27
CA ILE A 206 -32.47 -44.33 5.64
C ILE A 206 -33.60 -43.30 5.74
N TYR A 207 -33.73 -42.41 4.76
CA TYR A 207 -34.81 -41.43 4.73
C TYR A 207 -36.20 -42.10 4.68
N ASP A 208 -36.37 -43.12 3.83
CA ASP A 208 -37.63 -43.86 3.73
C ASP A 208 -37.93 -44.61 5.04
N SER A 209 -36.92 -45.24 5.66
CA SER A 209 -37.06 -45.86 6.98
C SER A 209 -37.50 -44.84 8.03
N LEU A 210 -36.82 -43.69 8.12
CA LEU A 210 -37.15 -42.63 9.06
C LEU A 210 -38.55 -42.06 8.80
N LYS A 211 -38.95 -41.93 7.53
CA LYS A 211 -40.29 -41.50 7.17
C LYS A 211 -41.34 -42.51 7.65
N THR A 212 -41.11 -43.81 7.48
CA THR A 212 -42.02 -44.84 7.98
C THR A 212 -42.09 -44.88 9.51
N THR A 213 -40.98 -44.68 10.23
CA THR A 213 -41.00 -44.59 11.70
C THR A 213 -41.74 -43.34 12.17
N VAL A 214 -41.59 -42.20 11.50
CA VAL A 214 -42.36 -40.97 11.79
C VAL A 214 -43.85 -41.18 11.52
N GLU A 215 -44.22 -41.84 10.42
CA GLU A 215 -45.61 -42.18 10.13
C GLU A 215 -46.20 -43.15 11.16
N GLN A 216 -45.41 -44.13 11.62
CA GLN A 216 -45.80 -45.05 12.69
C GLN A 216 -45.95 -44.32 14.03
N LEU A 217 -45.03 -43.43 14.39
CA LEU A 217 -45.12 -42.62 15.62
C LEU A 217 -46.33 -41.68 15.60
N LYS A 218 -46.68 -41.10 14.44
CA LYS A 218 -47.92 -40.33 14.28
C LYS A 218 -49.15 -41.22 14.49
N LYS A 219 -49.13 -42.43 13.95
CA LYS A 219 -50.22 -43.40 14.15
C LYS A 219 -50.33 -43.87 15.61
N ASP A 220 -49.20 -44.04 16.29
CA ASP A 220 -49.14 -44.42 17.72
C ASP A 220 -49.57 -43.27 18.64
N GLN A 221 -49.35 -42.02 18.23
CA GLN A 221 -49.89 -40.82 18.86
C GLN A 221 -51.43 -40.78 18.79
N ASP A 222 -52.00 -41.25 17.68
CA ASP A 222 -53.45 -41.38 17.49
C ASP A 222 -54.02 -42.67 18.14
N SER A 223 -53.21 -43.71 18.33
CA SER A 223 -53.66 -45.01 18.87
C SER A 223 -53.57 -45.12 20.39
N GLY A 224 -54.31 -44.29 21.14
CA GLY A 224 -54.74 -44.57 22.54
C GLY A 224 -53.69 -44.71 23.66
N VAL A 225 -52.43 -45.06 23.38
CA VAL A 225 -51.33 -45.18 24.36
C VAL A 225 -50.93 -43.79 24.84
N ALA A 226 -50.89 -42.81 23.94
CA ALA A 226 -50.74 -41.40 24.30
C ALA A 226 -51.88 -40.93 25.22
N ALA A 227 -53.12 -41.37 25.00
CA ALA A 227 -54.27 -41.03 25.86
C ALA A 227 -54.18 -41.69 27.25
N GLN A 228 -53.73 -42.94 27.34
CA GLN A 228 -53.49 -43.62 28.62
C GLN A 228 -52.35 -42.96 29.40
N LEU A 229 -51.24 -42.62 28.73
CA LEU A 229 -50.13 -41.92 29.36
C LEU A 229 -50.53 -40.50 29.80
N ASN A 230 -51.34 -39.79 28.99
CA ASN A 230 -51.88 -38.48 29.37
C ASN A 230 -52.82 -38.58 30.58
N THR A 231 -53.58 -39.67 30.71
CA THR A 231 -54.47 -39.90 31.86
C THR A 231 -53.64 -40.15 33.12
N LEU A 232 -52.59 -40.97 33.04
CA LEU A 232 -51.66 -41.21 34.14
C LEU A 232 -50.90 -39.94 34.53
N LEU A 233 -50.39 -39.19 33.56
CA LEU A 233 -49.72 -37.90 33.78
C LEU A 233 -50.66 -36.85 34.37
N SER A 234 -51.93 -36.82 33.95
CA SER A 234 -52.93 -35.93 34.54
C SER A 234 -53.20 -36.29 36.00
N SER A 235 -53.33 -37.59 36.31
CA SER A 235 -53.53 -38.06 37.67
C SER A 235 -52.34 -37.75 38.59
N GLU A 236 -51.10 -37.89 38.10
CA GLU A 236 -49.91 -37.56 38.89
C GLU A 236 -49.74 -36.04 39.01
N ASN A 237 -50.10 -35.26 37.98
CA ASN A 237 -50.13 -33.81 38.07
C ASN A 237 -51.15 -33.31 39.11
N ASP A 238 -52.33 -33.91 39.18
CA ASP A 238 -53.33 -33.55 40.19
C ASP A 238 -52.85 -33.95 41.60
N ARG A 239 -52.17 -35.09 41.75
CA ARG A 239 -51.53 -35.50 43.01
C ARG A 239 -50.43 -34.51 43.44
N LEU A 240 -49.60 -34.07 42.50
CA LEU A 240 -48.54 -33.09 42.75
C LEU A 240 -49.11 -31.70 43.08
N ARG A 241 -50.19 -31.29 42.43
CA ARG A 241 -50.92 -30.05 42.77
C ARG A 241 -51.47 -30.10 44.18
N GLN A 242 -52.13 -31.20 44.55
CA GLN A 242 -52.66 -31.38 45.90
C GLN A 242 -51.55 -31.37 46.96
N LEU A 243 -50.42 -32.04 46.70
CA LEU A 243 -49.26 -31.98 47.59
C LEU A 243 -48.67 -30.57 47.71
N THR A 244 -48.67 -29.81 46.62
CA THR A 244 -48.21 -28.42 46.60
C THR A 244 -49.14 -27.52 47.41
N GLU A 245 -50.46 -27.69 47.28
CA GLU A 245 -51.46 -26.98 48.08
C GLU A 245 -51.33 -27.30 49.57
N ASP A 246 -51.16 -28.58 49.93
CA ASP A 246 -50.93 -29.01 51.32
C ASP A 246 -49.66 -28.40 51.91
N LEU A 247 -48.57 -28.37 51.12
CA LEU A 247 -47.30 -27.76 51.53
C LEU A 247 -47.44 -26.24 51.68
N GLN A 248 -48.14 -25.57 50.77
CA GLN A 248 -48.43 -24.14 50.88
C GLN A 248 -49.28 -23.82 52.10
N GLN A 249 -50.29 -24.64 52.40
CA GLN A 249 -51.12 -24.49 53.59
C GLN A 249 -50.28 -24.67 54.86
N LYS A 250 -49.44 -25.71 54.94
CA LYS A 250 -48.51 -25.91 56.07
C LYS A 250 -47.52 -24.77 56.21
N HIS A 251 -46.97 -24.26 55.10
CA HIS A 251 -46.06 -23.12 55.14
C HIS A 251 -46.75 -21.86 55.65
N SER A 252 -48.00 -21.61 55.22
CA SER A 252 -48.79 -20.47 55.70
C SER A 252 -49.08 -20.57 57.21
N HIS A 253 -49.39 -21.78 57.69
CA HIS A 253 -49.60 -22.07 59.11
C HIS A 253 -48.32 -21.82 59.91
N MET A 254 -47.20 -22.46 59.54
CA MET A 254 -45.91 -22.26 60.21
C MET A 254 -45.46 -20.80 60.19
N THR A 255 -45.72 -20.08 59.10
CA THR A 255 -45.41 -18.65 59.00
C THR A 255 -46.27 -17.83 59.96
N SER A 256 -47.55 -18.17 60.11
CA SER A 256 -48.45 -17.50 61.06
C SER A 256 -48.04 -17.74 62.52
N GLU A 257 -47.61 -18.96 62.86
CA GLU A 257 -47.09 -19.32 64.17
C GLU A 257 -45.74 -18.68 64.45
N SER A 258 -44.82 -18.68 63.48
CA SER A 258 -43.54 -17.98 63.60
C SER A 258 -43.73 -16.49 63.87
N ARG A 259 -44.70 -15.85 63.20
CA ARG A 259 -45.06 -14.44 63.46
C ARG A 259 -45.67 -14.24 64.85
N SER A 260 -46.48 -15.18 65.35
CA SER A 260 -47.08 -15.07 66.68
C SER A 260 -46.03 -15.22 67.79
N LEU A 261 -45.10 -16.16 67.62
CA LEU A 261 -43.94 -16.36 68.49
C LEU A 261 -42.99 -15.16 68.42
N GLY A 262 -42.70 -14.63 67.23
CA GLY A 262 -41.89 -13.42 67.07
C GLY A 262 -42.48 -12.22 67.81
N ARG A 263 -43.81 -12.03 67.76
CA ARG A 263 -44.49 -10.99 68.57
C ARG A 263 -44.38 -11.25 70.08
N ALA A 264 -44.36 -12.50 70.51
CA ALA A 264 -44.18 -12.85 71.93
C ALA A 264 -42.75 -12.57 72.41
N VAL A 265 -41.75 -12.91 71.61
CA VAL A 265 -40.33 -12.61 71.87
C VAL A 265 -40.12 -11.10 71.95
N ALA A 266 -40.63 -10.33 70.99
CA ALA A 266 -40.51 -8.87 71.02
C ALA A 266 -41.11 -8.26 72.30
N ARG A 267 -42.23 -8.79 72.80
CA ARG A 267 -42.82 -8.36 74.09
C ARG A 267 -41.96 -8.74 75.30
N ALA A 268 -41.27 -9.88 75.23
CA ALA A 268 -40.36 -10.29 76.29
C ALA A 268 -39.11 -9.39 76.29
N ASP A 269 -38.56 -9.07 75.12
CA ASP A 269 -37.38 -8.19 74.96
C ASP A 269 -37.65 -6.77 75.47
N THR A 270 -38.83 -6.20 75.16
CA THR A 270 -39.23 -4.90 75.71
C THR A 270 -39.28 -4.95 77.24
N ARG A 271 -39.80 -6.04 77.82
CA ARG A 271 -39.90 -6.19 79.28
C ARG A 271 -38.53 -6.42 79.92
N VAL A 272 -37.62 -7.11 79.26
CA VAL A 272 -36.22 -7.24 79.72
C VAL A 272 -35.54 -5.87 79.70
N SER A 273 -35.74 -5.07 78.65
CA SER A 273 -35.17 -3.73 78.54
C SER A 273 -35.70 -2.79 79.63
N GLU A 274 -37.00 -2.84 79.92
CA GLU A 274 -37.62 -2.10 81.03
C GLU A 274 -37.03 -2.51 82.40
N LEU A 275 -36.87 -3.82 82.64
CA LEU A 275 -36.28 -4.32 83.88
C LEU A 275 -34.80 -3.95 84.00
N GLN A 276 -34.05 -3.96 82.89
CA GLN A 276 -32.66 -3.49 82.86
C GLN A 276 -32.56 -2.01 83.23
N GLY A 277 -33.40 -1.15 82.66
CA GLY A 277 -33.45 0.26 83.03
C GLY A 277 -33.76 0.46 84.51
N LEU A 278 -34.71 -0.30 85.07
CA LEU A 278 -35.03 -0.24 86.49
C LEU A 278 -33.87 -0.72 87.39
N ILE A 279 -33.12 -1.74 86.94
CA ILE A 279 -31.91 -2.19 87.65
C ILE A 279 -30.85 -1.08 87.64
N GLU A 280 -30.63 -0.41 86.51
CA GLU A 280 -29.66 0.69 86.41
C GLU A 280 -30.04 1.88 87.31
N GLU A 281 -31.32 2.25 87.35
CA GLU A 281 -31.85 3.28 88.27
C GLU A 281 -31.60 2.91 89.73
N LEU A 282 -31.94 1.68 90.12
CA LEU A 282 -31.73 1.18 91.48
C LEU A 282 -30.24 1.12 91.84
N GLN A 283 -29.38 0.71 90.90
CA GLN A 283 -27.92 0.71 91.10
C GLN A 283 -27.39 2.12 91.32
N TRP A 284 -27.87 3.10 90.54
CA TRP A 284 -27.50 4.51 90.72
C TRP A 284 -27.94 5.04 92.09
N ASP A 285 -29.15 4.72 92.53
CA ASP A 285 -29.66 5.09 93.86
C ASP A 285 -28.86 4.45 94.99
N MET A 286 -28.51 3.16 94.87
CA MET A 286 -27.63 2.47 95.83
C MET A 286 -26.27 3.17 95.94
N GLU A 287 -25.65 3.50 94.80
CA GLU A 287 -24.35 4.18 94.78
C GLU A 287 -24.45 5.61 95.34
N LYS A 288 -25.56 6.31 95.09
CA LYS A 288 -25.84 7.62 95.70
C LYS A 288 -25.95 7.54 97.22
N ILE A 289 -26.63 6.52 97.75
CA ILE A 289 -26.71 6.24 99.20
C ILE A 289 -25.31 5.91 99.73
N ARG A 290 -24.55 5.06 99.05
CA ARG A 290 -23.18 4.68 99.44
C ARG A 290 -22.25 5.89 99.52
N ARG A 291 -22.33 6.83 98.58
CA ARG A 291 -21.58 8.10 98.65
C ARG A 291 -21.99 8.96 99.84
N ARG A 292 -23.28 8.99 100.18
CA ARG A 292 -23.76 9.71 101.38
C ARG A 292 -23.24 9.05 102.65
N GLU A 293 -23.31 7.73 102.73
CA GLU A 293 -22.77 6.94 103.83
C GLU A 293 -21.27 7.20 103.99
N ASN A 294 -20.49 7.16 102.91
CA ASN A 294 -19.06 7.46 102.94
C ASN A 294 -18.78 8.87 103.47
N ARG A 295 -19.52 9.91 103.04
CA ARG A 295 -19.38 11.27 103.59
C ARG A 295 -19.67 11.33 105.08
N LEU A 296 -20.72 10.65 105.54
CA LEU A 296 -21.06 10.57 106.96
C LEU A 296 -19.97 9.84 107.75
N ASN A 297 -19.43 8.74 107.22
CA ASN A 297 -18.31 8.01 107.82
C ASN A 297 -17.03 8.86 107.89
N THR A 298 -16.73 9.64 106.85
CA THR A 298 -15.60 10.59 106.87
C THR A 298 -15.79 11.64 107.96
N HIS A 299 -16.98 12.26 108.05
CA HIS A 299 -17.28 13.23 109.12
C HIS A 299 -17.25 12.60 110.51
N LEU A 300 -17.76 11.38 110.66
CA LEU A 300 -17.69 10.65 111.92
C LEU A 300 -16.22 10.35 112.29
N GLY A 301 -15.40 9.96 111.31
CA GLY A 301 -13.95 9.79 111.46
C GLY A 301 -13.26 11.08 111.91
N GLU A 302 -13.54 12.22 111.26
CA GLU A 302 -13.01 13.54 111.64
C GLU A 302 -13.43 13.95 113.06
N ILE A 303 -14.70 13.68 113.44
CA ILE A 303 -15.20 13.97 114.79
C ILE A 303 -14.54 13.05 115.81
N LEU A 304 -14.43 11.76 115.53
CA LEU A 304 -13.73 10.80 116.38
C LEU A 304 -12.27 11.18 116.54
N GLU A 305 -11.58 11.59 115.48
CA GLU A 305 -10.19 12.05 115.53
C GLU A 305 -10.06 13.34 116.37
N ARG A 306 -11.02 14.28 116.27
CA ARG A 306 -11.09 15.47 117.13
C ARG A 306 -11.39 15.16 118.61
N VAL A 307 -12.24 14.16 118.87
CA VAL A 307 -12.58 13.69 120.23
C VAL A 307 -11.41 12.91 120.84
N ASN A 308 -10.69 12.13 120.05
CA ASN A 308 -9.54 11.34 120.49
C ASN A 308 -8.27 12.21 120.67
N SER A 309 -8.13 13.29 119.90
CA SER A 309 -7.01 14.26 120.00
C SER A 309 -7.22 15.35 121.05
N LYS A 310 -8.44 15.54 121.57
CA LYS A 310 -8.73 16.40 122.73
C LYS A 310 -9.71 15.69 123.66
N GLY A 311 -9.15 14.94 124.62
CA GLY A 311 -9.91 14.24 125.64
C GLY A 311 -10.83 15.19 126.42
N TYR A 312 -12.11 15.19 126.04
CA TYR A 312 -13.18 15.88 126.74
C TYR A 312 -14.19 14.83 127.23
N LYS A 313 -14.26 14.66 128.55
CA LYS A 313 -15.36 13.97 129.24
C LYS A 313 -16.47 14.99 129.49
N VAL A 314 -17.74 14.61 129.30
CA VAL A 314 -18.87 14.84 130.24
C VAL A 314 -20.18 14.22 129.69
N CYS A 315 -20.81 13.48 130.61
CA CYS A 315 -22.14 12.93 130.85
C CYS A 315 -23.38 13.31 130.01
N GLY A 316 -24.34 12.36 129.91
CA GLY A 316 -25.76 12.64 130.16
C GLY A 316 -26.82 12.09 129.18
N GLU A 317 -27.29 10.86 129.45
CA GLU A 317 -28.65 10.28 129.29
C GLU A 317 -29.56 10.43 128.04
N ALA A 318 -29.95 9.24 127.56
CA ALA A 318 -31.25 8.79 127.03
C ALA A 318 -31.71 9.17 125.61
N SER A 319 -31.65 8.19 124.69
CA SER A 319 -32.88 7.63 124.10
C SER A 319 -32.61 6.23 123.52
N SER A 320 -33.50 5.31 123.85
CA SER A 320 -33.45 3.88 123.61
C SER A 320 -34.04 3.49 122.25
N VAL A 321 -33.91 2.19 121.92
CA VAL A 321 -34.53 1.43 120.81
C VAL A 321 -33.60 1.18 119.61
N CYS A 322 -32.73 0.18 119.77
CA CYS A 322 -32.24 -0.66 118.68
C CYS A 322 -32.71 -2.09 118.95
N GLY A 323 -33.72 -2.54 118.21
CA GLY A 323 -34.19 -3.92 118.24
C GLY A 323 -33.36 -4.76 117.27
N THR A 324 -32.51 -5.62 117.82
CA THR A 324 -31.88 -6.72 117.07
C THR A 324 -32.96 -7.72 116.70
N ILE A 325 -33.36 -7.80 115.42
CA ILE A 325 -34.24 -8.88 114.93
C ILE A 325 -33.38 -10.14 114.81
N THR A 326 -33.43 -11.01 115.82
CA THR A 326 -32.90 -12.36 115.75
C THR A 326 -33.88 -13.24 114.96
N ILE A 327 -33.56 -13.53 113.70
CA ILE A 327 -34.30 -14.50 112.88
C ILE A 327 -34.11 -15.90 113.48
N ASN A 328 -35.22 -16.60 113.72
CA ASN A 328 -35.23 -17.94 114.30
C ASN A 328 -34.44 -18.92 113.40
N LYS A 329 -33.51 -19.70 113.98
CA LYS A 329 -32.55 -20.56 113.27
C LYS A 329 -33.20 -21.45 112.20
N ARG A 330 -34.36 -22.03 112.49
CA ARG A 330 -35.12 -22.87 111.54
C ARG A 330 -35.60 -22.10 110.30
N LYS A 331 -36.09 -20.87 110.47
CA LYS A 331 -36.52 -20.03 109.33
C LYS A 331 -35.34 -19.57 108.48
N PHE A 332 -34.17 -19.40 109.09
CA PHE A 332 -32.93 -19.12 108.36
C PHE A 332 -32.48 -20.35 107.56
N GLU A 333 -32.57 -21.55 108.13
CA GLU A 333 -32.28 -22.81 107.44
C GLU A 333 -33.26 -23.08 106.28
N GLU A 334 -34.56 -22.85 106.47
CA GLU A 334 -35.59 -22.95 105.42
C GLU A 334 -35.34 -21.94 104.28
N MET A 335 -35.10 -20.66 104.61
CA MET A 335 -34.78 -19.62 103.63
C MET A 335 -33.48 -19.92 102.87
N ASN A 336 -32.51 -20.54 103.53
CA ASN A 336 -31.26 -20.95 102.89
C ASN A 336 -31.45 -22.18 101.99
N SER A 337 -32.36 -23.11 102.34
CA SER A 337 -32.76 -24.22 101.47
C SER A 337 -33.51 -23.74 100.22
N GLU A 338 -34.48 -22.84 100.38
CA GLU A 338 -35.19 -22.23 99.26
C GLU A 338 -34.26 -21.41 98.35
N LEU A 339 -33.26 -20.73 98.92
CA LEU A 339 -32.24 -20.03 98.14
C LEU A 339 -31.42 -21.01 97.30
N GLU A 340 -31.05 -22.16 97.86
CA GLU A 340 -30.26 -23.17 97.16
C GLU A 340 -31.07 -23.88 96.06
N GLU A 341 -32.33 -24.23 96.33
CA GLU A 341 -33.24 -24.75 95.30
C GLU A 341 -33.45 -23.74 94.15
N ASN A 342 -33.58 -22.44 94.47
CA ASN A 342 -33.69 -21.40 93.45
C ASN A 342 -32.38 -21.21 92.66
N ARG A 343 -31.21 -21.39 93.30
CA ARG A 343 -29.91 -21.38 92.61
C ARG A 343 -29.79 -22.56 91.66
N GLU A 344 -30.11 -23.77 92.11
CA GLU A 344 -30.11 -24.97 91.27
C GLU A 344 -31.09 -24.83 90.10
N LEU A 345 -32.29 -24.28 90.34
CA LEU A 345 -33.26 -24.03 89.27
C LEU A 345 -32.73 -23.01 88.25
N ALA A 346 -32.07 -21.94 88.71
CA ALA A 346 -31.46 -20.94 87.84
C ALA A 346 -30.29 -21.52 87.02
N GLU A 347 -29.44 -22.35 87.63
CA GLU A 347 -28.34 -23.05 86.94
C GLU A 347 -28.85 -24.06 85.90
N ASN A 348 -29.90 -24.82 86.23
CA ASN A 348 -30.55 -25.73 85.29
C ASN A 348 -31.14 -24.97 84.10
N ARG A 349 -31.82 -23.84 84.35
CA ARG A 349 -32.40 -23.00 83.29
C ARG A 349 -31.33 -22.35 82.42
N LEU A 350 -30.22 -21.91 83.03
CA LEU A 350 -29.06 -21.40 82.30
C LEU A 350 -28.45 -22.48 81.41
N SER A 351 -28.29 -23.70 81.94
CA SER A 351 -27.78 -24.85 81.19
C SER A 351 -28.70 -25.23 80.02
N GLU A 352 -30.02 -25.19 80.22
CA GLU A 352 -31.00 -25.40 79.15
C GLU A 352 -30.92 -24.30 78.08
N LEU A 353 -30.82 -23.03 78.49
CA LEU A 353 -30.67 -21.91 77.56
C LEU A 353 -29.37 -22.00 76.76
N GLN A 354 -28.25 -22.36 77.42
CA GLN A 354 -26.97 -22.58 76.75
C GLN A 354 -27.05 -23.73 75.74
N ARG A 355 -27.68 -24.85 76.11
CA ARG A 355 -27.93 -25.96 75.19
C ARG A 355 -28.79 -25.54 74.00
N ARG A 356 -29.88 -24.80 74.24
CA ARG A 356 -30.74 -24.29 73.16
C ARG A 356 -30.04 -23.27 72.26
N GLN A 357 -29.16 -22.45 72.83
CA GLN A 357 -28.33 -21.52 72.06
C GLN A 357 -27.31 -22.28 71.19
N GLN A 358 -26.73 -23.36 71.72
CA GLN A 358 -25.83 -24.23 70.98
C GLN A 358 -26.58 -24.98 69.85
N ASP A 359 -27.77 -25.51 70.12
CA ASP A 359 -28.66 -26.12 69.12
C ASP A 359 -29.03 -25.10 68.01
N LEU A 360 -29.34 -23.86 68.37
CA LEU A 360 -29.66 -22.80 67.39
C LEU A 360 -28.45 -22.46 66.52
N GLN A 361 -27.25 -22.45 67.10
CA GLN A 361 -26.00 -22.21 66.37
C GLN A 361 -25.70 -23.34 65.40
N THR A 362 -25.86 -24.60 65.81
CA THR A 362 -25.68 -25.75 64.92
C THR A 362 -26.71 -25.76 63.80
N PHE A 363 -27.99 -25.51 64.08
CA PHE A 363 -29.02 -25.39 63.04
C PHE A 363 -28.75 -24.24 62.07
N ASN A 364 -28.25 -23.09 62.54
CA ASN A 364 -27.85 -21.99 61.64
C ASN A 364 -26.66 -22.38 60.75
N GLN A 365 -25.66 -23.06 61.32
CA GLN A 365 -24.50 -23.54 60.58
C GLN A 365 -24.94 -24.52 59.49
N GLU A 366 -25.80 -25.49 59.82
CA GLU A 366 -26.36 -26.46 58.88
C GLU A 366 -27.17 -25.79 57.78
N ASN A 367 -28.03 -24.83 58.13
CA ASN A 367 -28.84 -24.09 57.15
C ASN A 367 -27.96 -23.26 56.19
N ASN A 368 -26.88 -22.68 56.69
CA ASN A 368 -25.89 -22.00 55.85
C ASN A 368 -25.15 -22.95 54.93
N ASN A 369 -24.75 -24.13 55.42
CA ASN A 369 -24.12 -25.17 54.61
C ASN A 369 -25.08 -25.63 53.48
N MET A 370 -26.33 -25.93 53.82
CA MET A 370 -27.35 -26.32 52.84
C MET A 370 -27.62 -25.24 51.80
N LYS A 371 -27.58 -23.95 52.18
CA LYS A 371 -27.68 -22.83 51.22
C LYS A 371 -26.51 -22.81 50.25
N VAL A 372 -25.28 -22.99 50.74
CA VAL A 372 -24.08 -23.03 49.89
C VAL A 372 -24.13 -24.22 48.93
N GLU A 373 -24.55 -25.39 49.41
CA GLU A 373 -24.73 -26.58 48.57
C GLU A 373 -25.80 -26.40 47.50
N LEU A 374 -26.92 -25.75 47.82
CA LEU A 374 -27.96 -25.43 46.84
C LEU A 374 -27.45 -24.47 45.76
N LEU A 375 -26.68 -23.44 46.13
CA LEU A 375 -26.11 -22.48 45.20
C LEU A 375 -25.06 -23.12 44.29
N SER A 376 -24.17 -23.94 44.85
CA SER A 376 -23.14 -24.63 44.06
C SER A 376 -23.75 -25.67 43.11
N ARG A 377 -24.81 -26.36 43.54
CA ARG A 377 -25.54 -27.30 42.69
C ARG A 377 -26.31 -26.60 41.58
N ALA A 378 -26.90 -25.42 41.86
CA ALA A 378 -27.52 -24.59 40.84
C ALA A 378 -26.50 -24.10 39.79
N GLU A 379 -25.30 -23.65 40.22
CA GLU A 379 -24.21 -23.32 39.28
C GLU A 379 -23.75 -24.54 38.47
N GLY A 380 -23.63 -25.71 39.10
CA GLY A 380 -23.28 -26.95 38.42
C GLY A 380 -24.27 -27.31 37.31
N VAL A 381 -25.57 -27.28 37.61
CA VAL A 381 -26.64 -27.54 36.63
C VAL A 381 -26.62 -26.53 35.48
N VAL A 382 -26.38 -25.24 35.77
CA VAL A 382 -26.24 -24.23 34.71
C VAL A 382 -25.00 -24.49 33.86
N ARG A 383 -23.85 -24.82 34.45
CA ARG A 383 -22.64 -25.16 33.69
C ARG A 383 -22.77 -26.44 32.86
N GLU A 384 -23.50 -27.42 33.37
CA GLU A 384 -23.78 -28.68 32.68
C GLU A 384 -24.87 -28.54 31.61
N SER A 385 -25.67 -27.47 31.65
CA SER A 385 -26.68 -27.17 30.63
C SER A 385 -26.07 -27.11 29.23
N SER A 386 -26.83 -27.56 28.24
CA SER A 386 -26.39 -27.58 26.84
C SER A 386 -26.15 -26.17 26.30
N GLU A 387 -26.94 -25.21 26.77
CA GLU A 387 -26.93 -23.81 26.41
C GLU A 387 -25.66 -23.14 26.90
N TYR A 388 -25.28 -23.36 28.16
CA TYR A 388 -24.02 -22.84 28.70
C TYR A 388 -22.81 -23.48 28.02
N ARG A 389 -22.81 -24.82 27.80
CA ARG A 389 -21.71 -25.49 27.10
C ARG A 389 -21.57 -25.02 25.66
N CYS A 390 -22.68 -24.79 24.97
CA CYS A 390 -22.69 -24.22 23.62
C CYS A 390 -22.12 -22.79 23.63
N LEU A 391 -22.55 -21.95 24.58
CA LEU A 391 -22.05 -20.58 24.73
C LEU A 391 -20.56 -20.55 25.10
N GLN A 392 -20.11 -21.44 25.97
CA GLN A 392 -18.72 -21.60 26.36
C GLN A 392 -17.85 -22.04 25.17
N SER A 393 -18.34 -22.97 24.34
CA SER A 393 -17.66 -23.39 23.12
C SER A 393 -17.57 -22.23 22.12
N GLN A 394 -18.66 -21.50 21.87
CA GLN A 394 -18.68 -20.31 21.01
C GLN A 394 -17.73 -19.22 21.52
N PHE A 395 -17.74 -18.94 22.83
CA PHE A 395 -16.82 -17.99 23.43
C PHE A 395 -15.36 -18.45 23.27
N SER A 396 -15.07 -19.74 23.44
CA SER A 396 -13.71 -20.26 23.28
C SER A 396 -13.20 -20.11 21.85
N VAL A 397 -14.06 -20.37 20.85
CA VAL A 397 -13.73 -20.15 19.43
C VAL A 397 -13.46 -18.68 19.17
N LEU A 398 -14.38 -17.78 19.54
CA LEU A 398 -14.22 -16.34 19.35
C LEU A 398 -13.01 -15.77 20.10
N TYR A 399 -12.74 -16.28 21.31
CA TYR A 399 -11.58 -15.87 22.09
C TYR A 399 -10.29 -16.28 21.38
N ASN A 400 -10.18 -17.53 20.93
CA ASN A 400 -9.01 -18.02 20.20
C ASN A 400 -8.83 -17.30 18.86
N GLU A 401 -9.91 -17.01 18.12
CA GLU A 401 -9.87 -16.19 16.92
C GLU A 401 -9.37 -14.77 17.22
N SER A 402 -9.86 -14.14 18.31
CA SER A 402 -9.41 -12.79 18.70
C SER A 402 -7.92 -12.78 19.04
N VAL A 403 -7.42 -13.83 19.70
CA VAL A 403 -6.02 -14.00 20.04
C VAL A 403 -5.19 -14.22 18.78
N GLY A 404 -5.68 -15.03 17.84
CA GLY A 404 -5.04 -15.25 16.53
C GLY A 404 -4.95 -13.97 15.69
N LEU A 405 -6.05 -13.22 15.58
CA LEU A 405 -6.08 -11.94 14.89
C LEU A 405 -5.13 -10.92 15.54
N LYS A 406 -5.04 -10.91 16.87
CA LYS A 406 -4.09 -10.05 17.60
C LYS A 406 -2.64 -10.43 17.29
N SER A 407 -2.30 -11.72 17.26
CA SER A 407 -0.96 -12.18 16.86
C SER A 407 -0.61 -11.74 15.43
N GLN A 408 -1.54 -11.93 14.48
CA GLN A 408 -1.35 -11.49 13.10
C GLN A 408 -1.19 -9.97 12.97
N LEU A 409 -1.93 -9.19 13.76
CA LEU A 409 -1.78 -7.74 13.82
C LEU A 409 -0.38 -7.34 14.31
N ASP A 410 0.13 -8.01 15.33
CA ASP A 410 1.45 -7.71 15.89
C ASP A 410 2.58 -8.16 14.94
N GLU A 411 2.42 -9.28 14.24
CA GLU A 411 3.31 -9.71 13.16
C GLU A 411 3.31 -8.74 11.96
N THR A 412 2.15 -8.24 11.55
CA THR A 412 2.07 -7.27 10.45
C THR A 412 2.66 -5.92 10.85
N ARG A 413 2.44 -5.47 12.09
CA ARG A 413 3.10 -4.27 12.64
C ARG A 413 4.61 -4.39 12.70
N THR A 414 5.12 -5.54 13.14
CA THR A 414 6.57 -5.78 13.18
C THR A 414 7.15 -5.82 11.77
N ARG A 415 6.50 -6.49 10.81
CA ARG A 415 6.89 -6.46 9.38
C ARG A 415 6.85 -5.06 8.77
N LEU A 416 5.84 -4.26 9.10
CA LEU A 416 5.74 -2.87 8.64
C LEU A 416 6.89 -2.02 9.22
N ASN A 417 7.19 -2.18 10.51
CA ASN A 417 8.30 -1.47 11.12
C ASN A 417 9.63 -1.90 10.51
N THR A 418 9.91 -3.20 10.34
CA THR A 418 11.19 -3.64 9.75
C THR A 418 11.38 -3.13 8.33
N THR A 419 10.33 -3.17 7.49
CA THR A 419 10.37 -2.62 6.13
C THR A 419 10.55 -1.10 6.12
N ARG A 420 9.87 -0.38 7.03
CA ARG A 420 10.07 1.07 7.21
C ARG A 420 11.51 1.40 7.60
N THR A 421 12.09 0.69 8.57
CA THR A 421 13.47 0.93 9.00
C THR A 421 14.47 0.57 7.90
N ALA A 422 14.22 -0.50 7.13
CA ALA A 422 15.04 -0.86 5.98
C ALA A 422 15.02 0.23 4.90
N ARG A 423 13.83 0.79 4.57
CA ARG A 423 13.72 1.90 3.62
C ARG A 423 14.42 3.17 4.11
N LEU A 424 14.31 3.50 5.40
CA LEU A 424 15.02 4.65 5.97
C LEU A 424 16.54 4.50 5.83
N ARG A 425 17.10 3.31 6.13
CA ARG A 425 18.53 3.04 5.94
C ARG A 425 18.96 3.13 4.47
N GLN A 426 18.11 2.68 3.56
CA GLN A 426 18.39 2.79 2.12
C GLN A 426 18.43 4.26 1.68
N LEU A 427 17.50 5.09 2.17
CA LEU A 427 17.52 6.53 1.92
C LEU A 427 18.78 7.18 2.49
N GLU A 428 19.15 6.87 3.73
CA GLU A 428 20.41 7.36 4.32
C GLU A 428 21.63 6.94 3.48
N HIS A 429 21.64 5.73 2.94
CA HIS A 429 22.73 5.28 2.06
C HIS A 429 22.77 6.09 0.75
N MET A 430 21.61 6.30 0.11
CA MET A 430 21.50 7.11 -1.11
C MET A 430 21.92 8.57 -0.87
N GLU A 431 21.53 9.17 0.25
CA GLU A 431 21.94 10.53 0.63
C GLU A 431 23.45 10.62 0.83
N ASN A 432 24.06 9.61 1.46
CA ASN A 432 25.52 9.56 1.62
C ASN A 432 26.24 9.41 0.28
N ASP A 433 25.71 8.59 -0.63
CA ASP A 433 26.26 8.41 -1.97
C ASP A 433 26.14 9.69 -2.80
N GLU A 434 25.00 10.39 -2.71
CA GLU A 434 24.80 11.69 -3.35
C GLU A 434 25.83 12.71 -2.83
N VAL A 435 26.01 12.82 -1.52
CA VAL A 435 27.01 13.72 -0.91
C VAL A 435 28.43 13.34 -1.34
N SER A 436 28.74 12.04 -1.44
CA SER A 436 30.03 11.54 -1.94
C SER A 436 30.26 11.93 -3.39
N LEU A 437 29.24 11.77 -4.25
CA LEU A 437 29.30 12.16 -5.66
C LEU A 437 29.45 13.68 -5.81
N GLN A 438 28.68 14.47 -5.04
CA GLN A 438 28.81 15.93 -5.02
C GLN A 438 30.22 16.37 -4.62
N ARG A 439 30.86 15.70 -3.65
CA ARG A 439 32.26 15.98 -3.28
C ARG A 439 33.22 15.66 -4.43
N LYS A 440 33.05 14.52 -5.11
CA LYS A 440 33.88 14.14 -6.26
C LYS A 440 33.76 15.17 -7.39
N VAL A 441 32.53 15.50 -7.79
CA VAL A 441 32.26 16.52 -8.81
C VAL A 441 32.87 17.87 -8.43
N ARG A 442 32.70 18.34 -7.18
CA ARG A 442 33.37 19.57 -6.72
C ARG A 442 34.88 19.50 -6.84
N THR A 443 35.48 18.36 -6.50
CA THR A 443 36.93 18.16 -6.61
C THR A 443 37.38 18.18 -8.07
N GLU A 444 36.64 17.54 -8.97
CA GLU A 444 36.92 17.57 -10.42
C GLU A 444 36.76 18.99 -10.98
N VAL A 445 35.75 19.75 -10.56
CA VAL A 445 35.60 21.16 -10.93
C VAL A 445 36.81 21.97 -10.48
N PHE A 446 37.26 21.83 -9.22
CA PHE A 446 38.47 22.51 -8.76
C PHE A 446 39.71 22.14 -9.59
N GLN A 447 39.88 20.86 -9.94
CA GLN A 447 41.00 20.43 -10.80
C GLN A 447 40.91 21.02 -12.22
N LEU A 448 39.69 21.10 -12.78
CA LEU A 448 39.47 21.73 -14.08
C LEU A 448 39.71 23.24 -14.03
N GLU A 449 39.34 23.91 -12.94
CA GLU A 449 39.64 25.32 -12.71
C GLU A 449 41.15 25.57 -12.60
N ASP A 450 41.89 24.73 -11.86
CA ASP A 450 43.34 24.81 -11.73
C ASP A 450 44.05 24.58 -13.08
N THR A 451 43.63 23.56 -13.83
CA THR A 451 44.18 23.30 -15.18
C THR A 451 43.87 24.44 -16.15
N LEU A 452 42.68 25.01 -16.10
CA LEU A 452 42.32 26.19 -16.89
C LEU A 452 43.14 27.43 -16.49
N ALA A 453 43.40 27.64 -15.20
CA ALA A 453 44.28 28.69 -14.71
C ALA A 453 45.72 28.48 -15.19
N GLN A 454 46.20 27.24 -15.20
CA GLN A 454 47.52 26.87 -15.71
C GLN A 454 47.63 27.16 -17.22
N VAL A 455 46.66 26.73 -18.02
CA VAL A 455 46.63 27.02 -19.47
C VAL A 455 46.57 28.52 -19.75
N ARG A 456 45.80 29.28 -18.96
CA ARG A 456 45.78 30.76 -19.07
C ARG A 456 47.14 31.38 -18.76
N LYS A 457 47.84 30.87 -17.75
CA LYS A 457 49.20 31.32 -17.41
C LYS A 457 50.19 30.99 -18.54
N GLU A 458 50.13 29.79 -19.08
CA GLU A 458 50.96 29.38 -20.23
C GLU A 458 50.68 30.24 -21.46
N TYR A 459 49.41 30.53 -21.76
CA TYR A 459 49.02 31.45 -22.82
C TYR A 459 49.60 32.85 -22.59
N GLU A 460 49.49 33.40 -21.38
CA GLU A 460 50.03 34.73 -21.08
C GLU A 460 51.56 34.76 -21.16
N MET A 461 52.24 33.70 -20.70
CA MET A 461 53.69 33.57 -20.89
C MET A 461 54.06 33.54 -22.38
N LEU A 462 53.37 32.72 -23.18
CA LEU A 462 53.62 32.63 -24.62
C LEU A 462 53.33 33.95 -25.33
N ARG A 463 52.29 34.66 -24.90
CA ARG A 463 51.98 36.01 -25.39
C ARG A 463 53.10 36.98 -25.05
N ILE A 464 53.60 36.98 -23.81
CA ILE A 464 54.73 37.84 -23.40
C ILE A 464 55.99 37.46 -24.19
N GLU A 465 56.29 36.17 -24.38
CA GLU A 465 57.41 35.70 -25.20
C GLU A 465 57.28 36.17 -26.66
N PHE A 466 56.07 36.14 -27.21
CA PHE A 466 55.78 36.64 -28.54
C PHE A 466 55.93 38.16 -28.63
N GLU A 467 55.40 38.92 -27.67
CA GLU A 467 55.56 40.37 -27.57
C GLU A 467 57.04 40.76 -27.40
N GLN A 468 57.82 40.01 -26.60
CA GLN A 468 59.26 40.19 -26.44
C GLN A 468 60.02 39.87 -27.73
N THR A 469 59.65 38.81 -28.44
CA THR A 469 60.25 38.44 -29.72
C THR A 469 59.95 39.50 -30.78
N LEU A 470 58.72 40.02 -30.82
CA LEU A 470 58.33 41.15 -31.67
C LEU A 470 59.14 42.40 -31.32
N ALA A 471 59.22 42.78 -30.04
CA ALA A 471 60.00 43.93 -29.60
C ALA A 471 61.50 43.77 -29.91
N ALA A 472 62.06 42.57 -29.76
CA ALA A 472 63.44 42.27 -30.15
C ALA A 472 63.64 42.36 -31.67
N ASN A 473 62.67 41.91 -32.47
CA ASN A 473 62.69 42.06 -33.92
C ASN A 473 62.53 43.53 -34.36
N GLU A 474 61.69 44.31 -33.67
CA GLU A 474 61.56 45.75 -33.88
C GLU A 474 62.83 46.49 -33.48
N GLN A 475 63.50 46.11 -32.40
CA GLN A 475 64.81 46.65 -32.00
C GLN A 475 65.93 46.24 -32.95
N ALA A 476 65.94 45.00 -33.45
CA ALA A 476 66.89 44.56 -34.49
C ALA A 476 66.59 45.24 -35.84
N GLY A 477 65.31 45.48 -36.13
CA GLY A 477 64.83 46.33 -37.22
C GLY A 477 65.31 47.77 -37.05
N GLN A 478 65.19 48.35 -35.87
CA GLN A 478 65.68 49.70 -35.55
C GLN A 478 67.20 49.78 -35.54
N HIS A 479 67.93 48.76 -35.07
CA HIS A 479 69.39 48.72 -35.15
C HIS A 479 69.88 48.57 -36.59
N SER A 480 69.21 47.76 -37.42
CA SER A 480 69.53 47.68 -38.85
C SER A 480 69.14 48.96 -39.58
N PHE A 481 68.03 49.61 -39.22
CA PHE A 481 67.66 50.93 -39.70
C PHE A 481 68.59 52.03 -39.19
N GLU A 482 69.13 51.96 -37.97
CA GLU A 482 70.13 52.89 -37.42
C GLU A 482 71.49 52.69 -38.09
N ILE A 483 71.94 51.46 -38.34
CA ILE A 483 73.15 51.19 -39.12
C ILE A 483 72.97 51.66 -40.57
N LEU A 484 71.78 51.48 -41.16
CA LEU A 484 71.44 52.05 -42.47
C LEU A 484 71.36 53.58 -42.41
N LEU A 485 70.79 54.17 -41.34
CA LEU A 485 70.73 55.62 -41.17
C LEU A 485 72.11 56.20 -40.93
N GLU A 486 72.99 55.55 -40.18
CA GLU A 486 74.35 55.99 -39.89
C GLU A 486 75.21 55.88 -41.15
N ASN A 487 75.04 54.82 -41.96
CA ASN A 487 75.64 54.69 -43.28
C ASN A 487 75.09 55.72 -44.27
N VAL A 488 73.79 56.02 -44.25
CA VAL A 488 73.14 57.03 -45.09
C VAL A 488 73.52 58.45 -44.63
N ILE A 489 73.66 58.71 -43.33
CA ILE A 489 74.16 59.97 -42.77
C ILE A 489 75.63 60.15 -43.16
N THR A 490 76.46 59.11 -43.10
CA THR A 490 77.86 59.15 -43.56
C THR A 490 77.94 59.37 -45.07
N PHE A 491 77.02 58.78 -45.84
CA PHE A 491 76.89 58.99 -47.29
C PHE A 491 76.39 60.42 -47.62
N PHE A 492 75.45 60.97 -46.86
CA PHE A 492 74.95 62.35 -47.00
C PHE A 492 75.94 63.41 -46.50
N PHE A 493 76.79 63.09 -45.51
CA PHE A 493 77.87 63.96 -45.05
C PHE A 493 78.96 64.13 -46.12
N SER A 494 79.10 63.15 -47.02
CA SER A 494 80.04 63.24 -48.15
C SER A 494 79.52 64.04 -49.36
N LEU A 495 78.20 64.27 -49.44
CA LEU A 495 77.56 64.89 -50.61
C LEU A 495 77.07 66.34 -50.44
N SER A 496 77.37 67.04 -49.33
CA SER A 496 76.76 68.36 -49.05
C SER A 496 77.66 69.48 -48.49
N LEU A 497 78.87 69.68 -49.04
CA LEU A 497 79.52 71.00 -48.93
C LEU A 497 78.83 72.02 -49.86
N TYR A 498 77.82 72.71 -49.30
CA TYR A 498 77.23 74.01 -49.66
C TYR A 498 76.27 74.12 -50.88
N PRO A 499 75.29 75.07 -50.87
CA PRO A 499 74.23 75.27 -49.87
C PRO A 499 72.86 75.61 -50.52
N SER A 500 71.72 75.36 -49.87
CA SER A 500 70.59 76.33 -49.84
C SER A 500 69.36 75.85 -49.07
N LEU A 501 69.01 76.70 -48.08
CA LEU A 501 67.67 77.20 -47.74
C LEU A 501 66.63 76.19 -47.22
N ARG A 502 66.37 76.22 -45.91
CA ARG A 502 65.26 76.97 -45.25
C ARG A 502 63.91 76.24 -45.48
N SER A 503 63.00 76.04 -44.52
CA SER A 503 62.82 76.43 -43.12
C SER A 503 61.32 76.22 -42.82
N TYR A 504 60.95 76.17 -41.53
CA TYR A 504 59.61 76.52 -41.00
C TYR A 504 58.50 75.47 -41.25
N GLN A 505 57.55 75.18 -40.35
CA GLN A 505 57.26 75.57 -38.97
C GLN A 505 56.04 74.72 -38.54
N GLN A 506 55.93 74.46 -37.24
CA GLN A 506 54.69 74.46 -36.42
C GLN A 506 53.37 73.87 -36.95
N GLY A 507 52.72 73.11 -36.07
CA GLY A 507 51.33 73.42 -35.70
C GLY A 507 50.39 72.24 -35.65
N ASP A 508 50.14 71.77 -34.43
CA ASP A 508 48.84 71.50 -33.78
C ASP A 508 47.61 70.94 -34.52
N ALA A 509 46.90 70.14 -33.72
CA ALA A 509 45.46 69.88 -33.67
C ALA A 509 44.89 68.70 -34.49
N SER A 510 44.53 67.64 -33.74
CA SER A 510 43.21 67.01 -33.55
C SER A 510 42.03 67.44 -34.46
N PRO A 511 40.87 66.74 -34.52
CA PRO A 511 40.48 65.42 -33.98
C PRO A 511 39.64 64.53 -34.96
N ASP A 512 39.30 63.33 -34.47
CA ASP A 512 37.99 62.67 -34.56
C ASP A 512 37.49 61.86 -35.78
N GLN A 513 36.96 60.69 -35.39
CA GLN A 513 35.81 59.94 -35.93
C GLN A 513 36.01 58.89 -37.06
N HIS A 514 35.93 57.61 -36.63
CA HIS A 514 35.07 56.50 -37.08
C HIS A 514 34.11 56.75 -38.28
N PRO A 515 33.59 55.74 -39.03
CA PRO A 515 33.33 54.34 -38.61
C PRO A 515 33.45 53.23 -39.71
N ALA A 516 33.17 51.99 -39.25
CA ALA A 516 32.36 50.93 -39.86
C ALA A 516 32.70 50.25 -41.22
N ASP A 517 32.81 48.91 -41.09
CA ASP A 517 32.16 47.84 -41.87
C ASP A 517 32.42 47.74 -43.38
N THR A 518 32.84 46.56 -43.85
CA THR A 518 31.95 45.47 -44.34
C THR A 518 32.80 44.44 -45.13
N GLN A 519 32.59 43.15 -44.87
CA GLN A 519 32.92 42.00 -45.76
C GLN A 519 32.12 42.11 -47.10
N PRO A 520 32.16 41.23 -48.14
CA PRO A 520 32.60 39.82 -48.21
C PRO A 520 33.21 39.32 -49.56
N ALA A 521 33.50 38.01 -49.63
CA ALA A 521 33.39 37.02 -50.76
C ALA A 521 33.98 37.37 -52.17
N TYR A 522 34.52 36.49 -53.03
CA TYR A 522 34.31 35.08 -53.35
C TYR A 522 35.38 34.57 -54.36
N GLU A 523 35.57 33.25 -54.41
CA GLU A 523 36.09 32.36 -55.49
C GLU A 523 37.48 32.50 -56.13
N GLY A 524 38.16 31.35 -56.25
CA GLY A 524 39.19 31.15 -57.27
C GLY A 524 40.03 29.88 -57.12
N ARG A 525 39.60 28.79 -57.77
CA ARG A 525 40.27 27.49 -57.96
C ARG A 525 41.78 27.54 -58.30
N GLY A 526 42.52 26.51 -57.89
CA GLY A 526 43.47 25.83 -58.79
C GLY A 526 44.86 25.46 -58.25
N CYS A 527 45.11 24.15 -58.21
CA CYS A 527 46.36 23.40 -58.45
C CYS A 527 47.66 23.65 -57.64
N GLU A 528 48.11 22.54 -57.03
CA GLU A 528 49.46 21.96 -57.11
C GLU A 528 50.68 22.79 -56.68
N ILE A 529 51.15 22.44 -55.48
CA ILE A 529 52.54 22.14 -55.08
C ILE A 529 53.59 22.44 -56.16
N GLN A 530 54.47 23.41 -55.87
CA GLN A 530 55.90 23.13 -55.76
C GLN A 530 56.59 24.22 -54.94
N THR A 531 57.05 23.76 -53.78
CA THR A 531 58.12 24.36 -52.99
C THR A 531 59.41 24.33 -53.79
N ASP A 532 59.94 25.50 -54.10
CA ASP A 532 61.38 25.67 -54.35
C ASP A 532 61.93 26.63 -53.29
N THR A 533 62.63 26.02 -52.33
CA THR A 533 63.97 26.38 -51.90
C THR A 533 64.33 27.88 -51.96
N GLN A 534 64.18 28.53 -50.80
CA GLN A 534 65.08 29.58 -50.32
C GLN A 534 66.54 29.12 -50.52
N ARG A 535 67.54 29.92 -50.89
CA ARG A 535 67.71 31.37 -50.86
C ARG A 535 68.95 31.68 -51.71
N GLY A 536 68.87 32.67 -52.59
CA GLY A 536 70.04 33.48 -52.96
C GLY A 536 70.64 34.10 -51.69
N GLY A 537 71.93 34.39 -51.61
CA GLY A 537 72.70 35.12 -52.59
C GLY A 537 72.85 36.55 -52.08
N GLU A 538 74.03 36.89 -51.56
CA GLU A 538 74.44 38.29 -51.40
C GLU A 538 75.38 38.64 -52.55
N ARG A 539 74.97 39.67 -53.29
CA ARG A 539 75.77 40.40 -54.27
C ARG A 539 76.45 41.57 -53.56
N ALA A 540 77.63 41.94 -54.04
CA ALA A 540 77.94 43.35 -54.25
C ALA A 540 78.74 43.51 -55.56
N ARG A 541 78.11 44.23 -56.51
CA ARG A 541 78.72 44.90 -57.67
C ARG A 541 79.32 46.23 -57.18
N GLU A 542 80.29 46.83 -57.86
CA GLU A 542 80.15 47.81 -58.97
C GLU A 542 81.58 48.34 -59.28
N ARG A 543 82.00 48.90 -60.44
CA ARG A 543 81.41 49.75 -61.50
C ARG A 543 82.44 49.79 -62.68
N GLY A 544 82.07 49.77 -63.97
CA GLY A 544 81.77 50.91 -64.88
C GLY A 544 83.01 51.22 -65.79
N GLN A 545 83.00 51.56 -67.10
CA GLN A 545 82.10 52.26 -68.06
C GLN A 545 82.57 51.93 -69.53
N GLU A 546 81.70 51.69 -70.53
CA GLU A 546 81.14 52.58 -71.62
C GLU A 546 82.18 53.22 -72.59
N GLY A 547 82.02 53.37 -73.92
CA GLY A 547 81.04 53.12 -75.00
C GLY A 547 81.81 52.94 -76.35
N ASP A 548 81.30 52.74 -77.57
CA ASP A 548 80.21 53.41 -78.31
C ASP A 548 80.07 52.75 -79.73
N GLY A 549 78.89 52.86 -80.37
CA GLY A 549 78.76 53.00 -81.84
C GLY A 549 78.29 51.83 -82.74
N GLU A 550 76.99 51.78 -83.04
CA GLU A 550 76.32 50.99 -84.11
C GLU A 550 76.53 51.56 -85.54
N ARG A 551 76.38 50.72 -86.60
CA ARG A 551 75.40 50.94 -87.70
C ARG A 551 75.35 49.83 -88.76
N GLU A 552 74.12 49.57 -89.19
CA GLU A 552 73.59 48.59 -90.16
C GLU A 552 73.86 48.94 -91.65
N GLY A 553 73.58 47.98 -92.55
CA GLY A 553 73.20 48.28 -93.94
C GLY A 553 73.35 47.16 -94.97
N VAL A 554 72.25 46.50 -95.30
CA VAL A 554 72.10 45.40 -96.29
C VAL A 554 71.71 45.92 -97.69
N ARG A 555 72.00 45.11 -98.73
CA ARG A 555 71.55 45.08 -100.16
C ARG A 555 72.61 45.57 -101.16
N GLY A 556 72.88 44.92 -102.30
CA GLY A 556 72.34 43.73 -102.93
C GLY A 556 72.83 43.63 -104.40
N MET A 557 72.81 42.40 -104.92
CA MET A 557 72.62 41.98 -106.31
C MET A 557 73.68 42.22 -107.43
N GLN A 558 74.19 41.07 -107.92
CA GLN A 558 74.34 40.60 -109.32
C GLN A 558 75.02 41.46 -110.41
N GLY A 559 76.11 40.89 -110.96
CA GLY A 559 76.06 40.35 -112.33
C GLY A 559 76.98 40.97 -113.41
N GLY A 560 77.98 40.20 -113.85
CA GLY A 560 78.15 39.94 -115.30
C GLY A 560 79.32 40.55 -116.11
N LYS A 561 80.38 39.73 -116.29
CA LYS A 561 81.08 39.35 -117.56
C LYS A 561 81.97 40.32 -118.39
N LYS A 562 83.25 39.89 -118.47
CA LYS A 562 84.11 39.55 -119.65
C LYS A 562 84.96 40.62 -120.43
N ARG A 563 86.29 40.40 -120.34
CA ARG A 563 87.35 40.12 -121.38
C ARG A 563 87.92 41.19 -122.36
N ASP A 564 89.26 41.30 -122.28
CA ASP A 564 90.38 41.31 -123.26
C ASP A 564 90.61 42.40 -124.36
N CYS A 565 91.82 43.01 -124.39
CA CYS A 565 92.87 42.93 -125.47
C CYS A 565 93.83 44.18 -125.62
N MET A 566 94.99 43.99 -126.28
CA MET A 566 96.31 44.69 -126.27
C MET A 566 96.61 45.76 -127.39
N GLY A 567 97.71 46.57 -127.23
CA GLY A 567 98.74 46.75 -128.30
C GLY A 567 99.50 48.11 -128.56
N VAL A 568 100.86 48.10 -128.47
CA VAL A 568 101.95 48.59 -129.43
C VAL A 568 102.61 50.04 -129.42
N LYS A 569 103.90 50.14 -128.97
CA LYS A 569 105.25 50.53 -129.60
C LYS A 569 105.62 51.84 -130.43
N THR A 570 106.73 52.54 -130.02
CA THR A 570 107.97 53.10 -130.74
C THR A 570 108.20 54.61 -131.12
N ILE A 571 109.41 55.19 -130.78
CA ILE A 571 110.49 55.87 -131.62
C ILE A 571 111.37 56.90 -130.83
N LYS A 572 112.73 56.82 -130.88
CA LYS A 572 113.71 57.89 -131.33
C LYS A 572 115.22 57.49 -131.20
N ILE A 573 115.88 57.24 -132.34
CA ILE A 573 117.35 57.15 -132.56
C ILE A 573 117.68 58.05 -133.78
N HIS A 574 118.80 58.81 -133.68
CA HIS A 574 119.67 59.46 -134.71
C HIS A 574 119.74 61.00 -134.86
N LEU A 575 120.93 61.54 -134.51
CA LEU A 575 121.76 62.65 -135.10
C LEU A 575 122.85 62.98 -134.03
N LYS A 576 124.17 62.82 -134.16
CA LYS A 576 125.14 63.32 -135.14
C LYS A 576 126.52 62.63 -134.97
N ALA A 577 127.13 62.25 -136.08
CA ALA A 577 128.50 61.76 -136.22
C ALA A 577 129.22 62.53 -137.35
N GLN A 578 129.48 63.83 -137.18
CA GLN A 578 130.02 64.66 -138.29
C GLN A 578 131.00 65.78 -137.89
N GLU A 579 131.69 65.69 -136.75
CA GLU A 579 132.70 66.71 -136.35
C GLU A 579 134.15 66.20 -136.31
N SER A 580 134.40 64.92 -136.58
CA SER A 580 135.75 64.33 -136.55
C SER A 580 136.62 64.58 -137.80
N GLN A 581 136.25 65.46 -138.74
CA GLN A 581 136.96 65.55 -140.03
C GLN A 581 137.64 66.89 -140.37
N ARG A 582 137.60 67.92 -139.52
CA ARG A 582 138.24 69.22 -139.85
C ARG A 582 139.52 69.57 -139.10
N GLU A 583 139.82 68.98 -137.95
CA GLU A 583 140.99 69.42 -137.15
C GLU A 583 142.28 68.60 -137.39
N MET A 584 142.19 67.43 -138.05
CA MET A 584 143.35 66.59 -138.43
C MET A 584 144.25 67.20 -139.53
N LYS A 585 143.87 68.33 -140.14
CA LYS A 585 144.65 68.94 -141.23
C LYS A 585 145.56 70.07 -140.77
N LEU A 586 145.45 70.50 -139.51
CA LEU A 586 146.13 71.69 -139.03
C LEU A 586 147.35 71.36 -138.15
N LEU A 587 148.44 71.01 -138.84
CA LEU A 587 149.81 71.24 -138.38
C LEU A 587 150.28 70.36 -137.18
N LEU A 588 150.86 69.17 -137.31
CA LEU A 588 151.66 68.54 -138.37
C LEU A 588 152.82 69.35 -138.99
N ASP A 589 152.88 70.69 -138.87
CA ASP A 589 153.97 71.49 -139.46
C ASP A 589 154.97 72.06 -138.45
N MET A 590 154.71 72.00 -137.13
CA MET A 590 155.72 72.42 -136.15
C MET A 590 156.71 71.31 -135.76
N TYR A 591 156.71 70.22 -136.54
CA TYR A 591 157.57 69.04 -136.43
C TYR A 591 158.98 69.24 -137.04
N ARG A 592 159.53 70.47 -137.11
CA ARG A 592 160.74 70.73 -137.93
C ARG A 592 161.98 71.36 -137.29
N SER A 593 162.06 71.56 -135.97
CA SER A 593 163.35 72.03 -135.39
C SER A 593 163.61 71.69 -133.91
N ALA A 594 164.70 70.92 -133.70
CA ALA A 594 165.54 70.75 -132.49
C ALA A 594 165.19 69.60 -131.50
N PRO A 595 166.15 69.09 -130.69
CA PRO A 595 167.13 68.05 -131.06
C PRO A 595 167.12 66.79 -130.13
N LYS A 596 168.18 65.98 -130.24
CA LYS A 596 168.23 64.51 -130.29
C LYS A 596 168.34 63.71 -128.98
N GLU A 597 168.13 64.29 -127.80
CA GLU A 597 168.06 63.53 -126.53
C GLU A 597 166.63 63.11 -126.15
N GLN A 598 165.64 63.61 -126.90
CA GLN A 598 164.22 63.34 -126.70
C GLN A 598 163.70 62.17 -127.54
N ARG A 599 164.56 61.20 -127.89
CA ARG A 599 164.14 59.99 -128.63
C ARG A 599 163.93 58.77 -127.72
N ASP A 600 164.60 58.71 -126.56
CA ASP A 600 164.50 57.53 -125.67
C ASP A 600 163.30 57.59 -124.71
N LYS A 601 162.65 58.75 -124.54
CA LYS A 601 161.44 58.87 -123.69
C LYS A 601 160.14 58.44 -124.40
N VAL A 602 160.11 58.41 -125.74
CA VAL A 602 158.88 58.12 -126.50
C VAL A 602 158.61 56.61 -126.61
N GLN A 603 159.64 55.75 -126.61
CA GLN A 603 159.43 54.29 -126.63
C GLN A 603 158.89 53.76 -125.28
N LEU A 604 159.30 54.34 -124.15
CA LEU A 604 158.78 53.95 -122.82
C LEU A 604 157.34 54.42 -122.57
N MET A 605 156.96 55.61 -123.02
CA MET A 605 155.57 56.10 -122.88
C MET A 605 154.58 55.35 -123.80
N ALA A 606 155.02 54.85 -124.95
CA ALA A 606 154.19 54.02 -125.83
C ALA A 606 153.92 52.63 -125.24
N ALA A 607 154.92 52.02 -124.57
CA ALA A 607 154.74 50.73 -123.89
C ALA A 607 153.82 50.84 -122.66
N GLU A 608 153.90 51.92 -121.87
CA GLU A 608 153.03 52.12 -120.71
C GLU A 608 151.56 52.37 -121.11
N LYS A 609 151.32 53.14 -122.19
CA LYS A 609 149.94 53.43 -122.62
C LYS A 609 149.24 52.19 -123.20
N LYS A 610 149.97 51.28 -123.85
CA LYS A 610 149.42 50.01 -124.37
C LYS A 610 149.09 49.04 -123.23
N ALA A 611 149.94 48.95 -122.20
CA ALA A 611 149.68 48.12 -121.03
C ALA A 611 148.47 48.61 -120.19
N LYS A 612 148.21 49.94 -120.12
CA LYS A 612 147.02 50.47 -119.44
C LYS A 612 145.71 50.24 -120.20
N SER A 613 145.70 50.26 -121.54
CA SER A 613 144.47 49.99 -122.31
C SER A 613 144.06 48.52 -122.28
N GLU A 614 145.01 47.59 -122.32
CA GLU A 614 144.74 46.14 -122.24
C GLU A 614 144.22 45.74 -120.84
N ALA A 615 144.64 46.45 -119.78
CA ALA A 615 144.16 46.22 -118.41
C ALA A 615 142.71 46.68 -118.15
N GLU A 616 142.23 47.74 -118.82
CA GLU A 616 140.82 48.18 -118.68
C GLU A 616 139.85 47.35 -119.53
N GLU A 617 140.25 46.86 -120.71
CA GLU A 617 139.39 45.94 -121.50
C GLU A 617 139.14 44.61 -120.78
N LEU A 618 140.13 44.06 -120.06
CA LEU A 618 139.97 42.83 -119.29
C LEU A 618 139.07 43.01 -118.05
N LYS A 619 139.09 44.18 -117.40
CA LYS A 619 138.20 44.47 -116.26
C LYS A 619 136.73 44.61 -116.68
N GLN A 620 136.46 45.16 -117.86
CA GLN A 620 135.09 45.30 -118.35
C GLN A 620 134.46 43.94 -118.71
N ARG A 621 135.22 43.01 -119.29
CA ARG A 621 134.73 41.66 -119.63
C ARG A 621 134.38 40.78 -118.43
N LEU A 622 135.03 40.95 -117.28
CA LEU A 622 134.71 40.21 -116.06
C LEU A 622 133.35 40.63 -115.46
N ARG A 623 133.04 41.94 -115.48
CA ARG A 623 131.76 42.46 -114.95
C ARG A 623 130.54 41.95 -115.74
N ASP A 624 130.65 41.79 -117.06
CA ASP A 624 129.54 41.34 -117.91
C ASP A 624 129.25 39.82 -117.82
N LEU A 625 130.20 39.02 -117.32
CA LEU A 625 130.00 37.59 -117.10
C LEU A 625 129.31 37.29 -115.76
N GLU A 626 129.68 37.98 -114.69
CA GLU A 626 129.05 37.82 -113.36
C GLU A 626 127.57 38.24 -113.34
N GLU A 627 127.18 39.23 -114.16
CA GLU A 627 125.79 39.69 -114.24
C GLU A 627 124.82 38.76 -114.98
N ARG A 628 125.33 37.83 -115.82
CA ARG A 628 124.50 36.82 -116.51
C ARG A 628 124.22 35.63 -115.61
N GLU A 629 125.21 35.14 -114.87
CA GLU A 629 125.06 33.99 -113.99
C GLU A 629 124.06 34.26 -112.83
N ARG A 630 124.04 35.49 -112.30
CA ARG A 630 123.11 35.89 -111.23
C ARG A 630 121.64 35.99 -111.68
N ARG A 631 121.34 36.15 -112.98
CA ARG A 631 119.96 36.25 -113.49
C ARG A 631 119.36 34.88 -113.79
N GLU A 632 120.17 33.86 -114.08
CA GLU A 632 119.70 32.50 -114.36
C GLU A 632 119.46 31.68 -113.08
N GLY A 633 120.25 31.87 -112.02
CA GLY A 633 120.05 31.20 -110.72
C GLY A 633 118.77 31.58 -109.95
N LYS A 634 118.16 32.75 -110.22
CA LYS A 634 116.95 33.23 -109.50
C LYS A 634 115.61 32.74 -110.08
N LYS A 635 115.58 32.09 -111.25
CA LYS A 635 114.31 31.60 -111.85
C LYS A 635 114.01 30.13 -111.57
N MET A 636 115.02 29.32 -111.26
CA MET A 636 114.84 27.87 -111.05
C MET A 636 114.42 27.47 -109.62
N ALA A 637 114.50 28.38 -108.64
CA ALA A 637 114.20 28.07 -107.23
C ALA A 637 112.75 28.36 -106.79
N ASP A 638 112.00 29.22 -107.50
CA ASP A 638 110.67 29.67 -107.05
C ASP A 638 109.51 28.73 -107.44
N GLU A 639 109.62 27.90 -108.48
CA GLU A 639 108.54 26.99 -108.92
C GLU A 639 108.41 25.69 -108.09
N GLU A 640 109.45 25.28 -107.36
CA GLU A 640 109.41 24.06 -106.52
C GLU A 640 108.82 24.33 -105.12
N ALA A 641 109.03 25.53 -104.57
CA ALA A 641 108.53 25.93 -103.25
C ALA A 641 107.00 26.06 -103.21
N LEU A 642 106.38 26.59 -104.28
CA LEU A 642 104.92 26.82 -104.34
C LEU A 642 104.09 25.52 -104.36
N ARG A 643 104.58 24.44 -104.96
CA ARG A 643 103.86 23.14 -104.99
C ARG A 643 103.77 22.46 -103.61
N LYS A 644 104.80 22.61 -102.76
CA LYS A 644 104.80 22.02 -101.40
C LYS A 644 103.84 22.77 -100.46
N ILE A 645 103.72 24.10 -100.61
CA ILE A 645 102.81 24.92 -99.80
C ILE A 645 101.35 24.52 -100.05
N CYS A 646 100.91 24.40 -101.32
CA CYS A 646 99.53 24.00 -101.62
C CYS A 646 99.19 22.59 -101.09
N SER A 647 100.13 21.64 -101.12
CA SER A 647 99.90 20.30 -100.56
C SER A 647 99.74 20.30 -99.04
N VAL A 648 100.46 21.18 -98.32
CA VAL A 648 100.34 21.31 -96.86
C VAL A 648 99.05 22.06 -96.49
N GLU A 649 98.66 23.07 -97.26
CA GLU A 649 97.40 23.78 -97.09
C GLU A 649 96.18 22.87 -97.30
N GLU A 650 96.21 21.98 -98.29
CA GLU A 650 95.18 20.96 -98.51
C GLU A 650 95.08 19.98 -97.33
N GLN A 651 96.23 19.56 -96.77
CA GLN A 651 96.27 18.70 -95.58
C GLN A 651 95.74 19.39 -94.32
N ILE A 652 96.06 20.68 -94.12
CA ILE A 652 95.53 21.50 -93.03
C ILE A 652 94.01 21.63 -93.16
N ASN A 653 93.48 21.85 -94.36
CA ASN A 653 92.03 21.93 -94.59
C ASN A 653 91.31 20.62 -94.28
N ILE A 654 91.89 19.47 -94.67
CA ILE A 654 91.34 18.15 -94.35
C ILE A 654 91.36 17.91 -92.84
N LEU A 655 92.46 18.25 -92.16
CA LEU A 655 92.57 18.10 -90.70
C LEU A 655 91.60 19.03 -89.95
N ASN A 656 91.43 20.28 -90.40
CA ASN A 656 90.45 21.21 -89.83
C ASN A 656 89.01 20.70 -90.02
N LYS A 657 88.69 20.10 -91.16
CA LYS A 657 87.36 19.51 -91.40
C LYS A 657 87.11 18.29 -90.50
N LYS A 658 88.13 17.44 -90.30
CA LYS A 658 88.04 16.31 -89.35
C LYS A 658 87.92 16.78 -87.90
N LEU A 659 88.65 17.82 -87.51
CA LEU A 659 88.55 18.44 -86.18
C LEU A 659 87.15 19.04 -85.97
N SER A 660 86.58 19.68 -86.99
CA SER A 660 85.22 20.21 -86.92
C SER A 660 84.16 19.13 -86.79
N LEU A 661 84.32 17.99 -87.49
CA LEU A 661 83.40 16.86 -87.36
C LEU A 661 83.51 16.19 -86.00
N ALA A 662 84.73 15.98 -85.50
CA ALA A 662 84.95 15.42 -84.16
C ALA A 662 84.37 16.32 -83.06
N LYS A 663 84.46 17.64 -83.20
CA LYS A 663 83.81 18.60 -82.28
C LYS A 663 82.28 18.53 -82.34
N GLN A 664 81.71 18.41 -83.54
CA GLN A 664 80.26 18.23 -83.69
C GLN A 664 79.78 16.91 -83.10
N GLU A 665 80.57 15.84 -83.22
CA GLU A 665 80.29 14.54 -82.58
C GLU A 665 80.42 14.63 -81.05
N GLU A 666 81.42 15.32 -80.53
CA GLU A 666 81.59 15.57 -79.09
C GLU A 666 80.42 16.41 -78.53
N ASP A 667 80.05 17.50 -79.19
CA ASP A 667 78.90 18.34 -78.80
C ASP A 667 77.58 17.55 -78.86
N ALA A 668 77.41 16.68 -79.87
CA ALA A 668 76.25 15.80 -79.96
C ALA A 668 76.21 14.76 -78.81
N LEU A 669 77.35 14.16 -78.47
CA LEU A 669 77.45 13.22 -77.35
C LEU A 669 77.24 13.91 -75.99
N LEU A 670 77.72 15.15 -75.82
CA LEU A 670 77.42 15.96 -74.64
C LEU A 670 75.93 16.24 -74.52
N SER A 671 75.28 16.62 -75.63
CA SER A 671 73.83 16.81 -75.66
C SER A 671 73.07 15.52 -75.35
N GLU A 672 73.51 14.36 -75.84
CA GLU A 672 72.89 13.06 -75.51
C GLU A 672 73.10 12.69 -74.04
N MET A 673 74.27 13.00 -73.47
CA MET A 673 74.57 12.80 -72.05
C MET A 673 73.71 13.70 -71.16
N ASP A 674 73.51 14.97 -71.52
CA ASP A 674 72.64 15.90 -70.79
C ASP A 674 71.17 15.43 -70.83
N VAL A 675 70.68 14.99 -71.99
CA VAL A 675 69.32 14.43 -72.13
C VAL A 675 69.16 13.15 -71.30
N THR A 676 70.17 12.28 -71.32
CA THR A 676 70.16 11.04 -70.54
C THR A 676 70.26 11.32 -69.03
N GLY A 677 71.06 12.31 -68.64
CA GLY A 677 71.18 12.80 -67.27
C GLY A 677 69.86 13.34 -66.75
N GLN A 678 69.19 14.21 -67.53
CA GLN A 678 67.87 14.73 -67.19
C GLN A 678 66.83 13.61 -67.07
N ALA A 679 66.81 12.65 -68.00
CA ALA A 679 65.88 11.52 -67.91
C ALA A 679 66.12 10.65 -66.67
N PHE A 680 67.37 10.51 -66.22
CA PHE A 680 67.71 9.81 -64.99
C PHE A 680 67.30 10.59 -63.74
N GLU A 681 67.56 11.91 -63.71
CA GLU A 681 67.12 12.79 -62.62
C GLU A 681 65.59 12.80 -62.49
N ASP A 682 64.86 12.94 -63.61
CA ASP A 682 63.39 12.88 -63.65
C ASP A 682 62.88 11.53 -63.14
N MET A 683 63.50 10.42 -63.55
CA MET A 683 63.14 9.08 -63.06
C MET A 683 63.46 8.92 -61.56
N GLN A 684 64.57 9.47 -61.09
CA GLN A 684 64.95 9.42 -59.68
C GLN A 684 63.99 10.26 -58.83
N GLU A 685 63.61 11.45 -59.28
CA GLU A 685 62.55 12.25 -58.65
C GLU A 685 61.21 11.52 -58.65
N GLN A 686 60.84 10.89 -59.76
CA GLN A 686 59.64 10.07 -59.83
C GLN A 686 59.68 8.92 -58.82
N ASN A 687 60.84 8.27 -58.66
CA ASN A 687 61.02 7.20 -57.67
C ASN A 687 60.88 7.73 -56.23
N ILE A 688 61.48 8.88 -55.92
CA ILE A 688 61.35 9.54 -54.62
C ILE A 688 59.88 9.90 -54.35
N ARG A 689 59.16 10.46 -55.33
CA ARG A 689 57.73 10.78 -55.22
C ARG A 689 56.89 9.53 -54.97
N LEU A 690 57.14 8.44 -55.69
CA LEU A 690 56.43 7.17 -55.49
C LEU A 690 56.71 6.57 -54.10
N MET A 691 57.96 6.62 -53.63
CA MET A 691 58.33 6.17 -52.29
C MET A 691 57.67 7.02 -51.20
N GLN A 692 57.58 8.33 -51.40
CA GLN A 692 56.88 9.24 -50.50
C GLN A 692 55.37 8.95 -50.47
N GLN A 693 54.75 8.73 -51.63
CA GLN A 693 53.33 8.34 -51.71
C GLN A 693 53.05 7.00 -51.01
N LEU A 694 53.95 6.03 -51.12
CA LEU A 694 53.81 4.75 -50.40
C LEU A 694 53.86 4.97 -48.89
N ARG A 695 54.81 5.78 -48.39
CA ARG A 695 54.88 6.12 -46.96
C ARG A 695 53.64 6.84 -46.47
N GLU A 696 53.15 7.82 -47.22
CA GLU A 696 51.92 8.56 -46.87
C GLU A 696 50.69 7.65 -46.87
N LYS A 697 50.60 6.70 -47.81
CA LYS A 697 49.55 5.68 -47.81
C LYS A 697 49.67 4.72 -46.63
N ASP A 698 50.88 4.30 -46.26
CA ASP A 698 51.11 3.45 -45.10
C ASP A 698 50.76 4.18 -43.80
N ASP A 699 51.14 5.45 -43.66
CA ASP A 699 50.77 6.30 -42.51
C ASP A 699 49.25 6.51 -42.42
N ALA A 700 48.58 6.73 -43.56
CA ALA A 700 47.12 6.79 -43.62
C ALA A 700 46.49 5.45 -43.21
N ASN A 701 47.04 4.32 -43.67
CA ASN A 701 46.58 2.99 -43.27
C ASN A 701 46.77 2.73 -41.77
N PHE A 702 47.90 3.13 -41.18
CA PHE A 702 48.13 3.02 -39.74
C PHE A 702 47.14 3.87 -38.93
N LYS A 703 46.85 5.09 -39.38
CA LYS A 703 45.84 5.95 -38.75
C LYS A 703 44.45 5.32 -38.81
N LEU A 704 44.02 4.86 -39.99
CA LEU A 704 42.73 4.18 -40.15
C LEU A 704 42.64 2.89 -39.34
N MET A 705 43.73 2.12 -39.25
CA MET A 705 43.76 0.92 -38.42
C MET A 705 43.65 1.27 -36.93
N SER A 706 44.34 2.32 -36.47
CA SER A 706 44.22 2.83 -35.10
C SER A 706 42.81 3.32 -34.78
N GLU A 707 42.20 4.09 -35.68
CA GLU A 707 40.81 4.56 -35.54
C GLU A 707 39.82 3.39 -35.54
N ARG A 708 40.03 2.38 -36.38
CA ARG A 708 39.23 1.15 -36.39
C ARG A 708 39.34 0.41 -35.05
N ILE A 709 40.53 0.28 -34.49
CA ILE A 709 40.74 -0.35 -33.17
C ILE A 709 40.01 0.45 -32.08
N LYS A 710 40.18 1.77 -32.05
CA LYS A 710 39.49 2.66 -31.08
C LYS A 710 37.97 2.57 -31.22
N SER A 711 37.45 2.63 -32.45
CA SER A 711 36.02 2.51 -32.74
C SER A 711 35.48 1.15 -32.30
N ASN A 712 36.21 0.06 -32.54
CA ASN A 712 35.80 -1.27 -32.09
C ASN A 712 35.79 -1.36 -30.56
N GLN A 713 36.76 -0.74 -29.88
CA GLN A 713 36.83 -0.73 -28.43
C GLN A 713 35.69 0.09 -27.81
N ILE A 714 35.38 1.27 -28.37
CA ILE A 714 34.22 2.07 -27.98
C ILE A 714 32.92 1.29 -28.23
N HIS A 715 32.78 0.65 -29.39
CA HIS A 715 31.58 -0.15 -29.70
C HIS A 715 31.40 -1.31 -28.73
N LYS A 716 32.49 -1.96 -28.30
CA LYS A 716 32.45 -3.00 -27.28
C LYS A 716 31.97 -2.45 -25.94
N LEU A 717 32.53 -1.34 -25.46
CA LEU A 717 32.11 -0.69 -24.22
C LEU A 717 30.64 -0.26 -24.25
N LEU A 718 30.20 0.37 -25.35
CA LEU A 718 28.79 0.76 -25.51
C LEU A 718 27.85 -0.45 -25.54
N LYS A 719 28.31 -1.59 -26.06
CA LYS A 719 27.53 -2.83 -26.04
C LYS A 719 27.43 -3.40 -24.62
N GLU A 720 28.52 -3.39 -23.87
CA GLU A 720 28.55 -3.80 -22.46
C GLU A 720 27.64 -2.89 -21.61
N GLU A 721 27.74 -1.57 -21.74
CA GLU A 721 26.84 -0.61 -21.06
C GLU A 721 25.36 -0.82 -21.43
N LYS A 722 25.07 -1.12 -22.70
CA LYS A 722 23.71 -1.43 -23.15
C LYS A 722 23.18 -2.72 -22.52
N GLU A 723 24.01 -3.75 -22.41
CA GLU A 723 23.67 -5.02 -21.76
C GLU A 723 23.44 -4.80 -20.26
N GLU A 724 24.29 -4.04 -19.57
CA GLU A 724 24.11 -3.68 -18.15
C GLU A 724 22.81 -2.88 -17.90
N LEU A 725 22.49 -1.90 -18.76
CA LEU A 725 21.23 -1.16 -18.66
C LEU A 725 20.02 -2.06 -18.92
N ALA A 726 20.13 -3.02 -19.84
CA ALA A 726 19.07 -3.99 -20.09
C ALA A 726 18.83 -4.89 -18.86
N ASP A 727 19.90 -5.32 -18.18
CA ASP A 727 19.82 -6.12 -16.95
C ASP A 727 19.21 -5.31 -15.80
N GLN A 728 19.56 -4.03 -15.67
CA GLN A 728 18.94 -3.12 -14.69
C GLN A 728 17.44 -2.93 -14.96
N LEU A 729 17.05 -2.72 -16.21
CA LEU A 729 15.65 -2.60 -16.61
C LEU A 729 14.87 -3.90 -16.35
N LEU A 730 15.47 -5.06 -16.63
CA LEU A 730 14.86 -6.35 -16.35
C LEU A 730 14.67 -6.55 -14.84
N THR A 731 15.65 -6.18 -14.03
CA THR A 731 15.58 -6.24 -12.56
C THR A 731 14.46 -5.35 -12.01
N LEU A 732 14.39 -4.10 -12.47
CA LEU A 732 13.33 -3.16 -12.12
C LEU A 732 11.95 -3.67 -12.55
N LYS A 733 11.83 -4.22 -13.77
CA LYS A 733 10.59 -4.81 -14.27
C LYS A 733 10.15 -5.97 -13.38
N THR A 734 11.05 -6.88 -13.04
CA THR A 734 10.78 -8.01 -12.14
C THR A 734 10.33 -7.53 -10.76
N GLN A 735 10.94 -6.45 -10.24
CA GLN A 735 10.54 -5.84 -8.98
C GLN A 735 9.15 -5.20 -9.05
N VAL A 736 8.81 -4.53 -10.15
CA VAL A 736 7.47 -3.96 -10.39
C VAL A 736 6.43 -5.06 -10.49
N ASP A 737 6.71 -6.14 -11.23
CA ASP A 737 5.81 -7.28 -11.39
C ASP A 737 5.54 -7.98 -10.04
N ALA A 738 6.58 -8.12 -9.20
CA ALA A 738 6.44 -8.62 -7.83
C ALA A 738 5.58 -7.69 -6.96
N GLN A 739 5.76 -6.37 -7.06
CA GLN A 739 4.92 -5.39 -6.35
C GLN A 739 3.46 -5.44 -6.81
N LEU A 740 3.21 -5.55 -8.12
CA LEU A 740 1.86 -5.71 -8.67
C LEU A 740 1.19 -7.00 -8.20
N GLN A 741 1.96 -8.08 -8.02
CA GLN A 741 1.42 -9.32 -7.43
C GLN A 741 1.02 -9.14 -5.96
N VAL A 742 1.81 -8.39 -5.18
CA VAL A 742 1.45 -8.05 -3.79
C VAL A 742 0.20 -7.19 -3.74
N VAL A 743 0.08 -6.18 -4.61
CA VAL A 743 -1.11 -5.33 -4.70
C VAL A 743 -2.35 -6.15 -4.99
N ARG A 744 -2.31 -7.03 -6.01
CA ARG A 744 -3.44 -7.93 -6.33
C ARG A 744 -3.85 -8.81 -5.15
N LYS A 745 -2.89 -9.37 -4.40
CA LYS A 745 -3.17 -10.15 -3.18
C LYS A 745 -3.84 -9.31 -2.09
N LEU A 746 -3.45 -8.04 -1.96
CA LEU A 746 -4.07 -7.13 -0.98
C LEU A 746 -5.49 -6.73 -1.40
N GLU A 747 -5.72 -6.46 -2.69
CA GLU A 747 -7.05 -6.16 -3.25
C GLU A 747 -8.00 -7.36 -3.09
N GLU A 748 -7.53 -8.58 -3.35
CA GLU A 748 -8.32 -9.79 -3.13
C GLU A 748 -8.66 -9.99 -1.65
N LYS A 749 -7.70 -9.77 -0.75
CA LYS A 749 -7.93 -9.81 0.70
C LYS A 749 -8.94 -8.74 1.14
N GLU A 750 -8.86 -7.53 0.59
CA GLU A 750 -9.82 -6.47 0.87
C GLU A 750 -11.24 -6.86 0.41
N ARG A 751 -11.38 -7.41 -0.79
CA ARG A 751 -12.65 -7.91 -1.32
C ARG A 751 -13.27 -8.99 -0.42
N LEU A 752 -12.45 -9.94 0.06
CA LEU A 752 -12.91 -10.99 0.99
C LEU A 752 -13.35 -10.38 2.33
N LEU A 753 -12.57 -9.45 2.89
CA LEU A 753 -12.92 -8.76 4.14
C LEU A 753 -14.19 -7.92 4.00
N GLN A 754 -14.42 -7.26 2.87
CA GLN A 754 -15.68 -6.56 2.61
C GLN A 754 -16.87 -7.54 2.55
N GLY A 755 -16.66 -8.73 1.96
CA GLY A 755 -17.64 -9.81 1.96
C GLY A 755 -18.03 -10.27 3.37
N THR A 756 -17.03 -10.49 4.25
CA THR A 756 -17.27 -10.93 5.63
C THR A 756 -17.92 -9.85 6.49
N ILE A 757 -17.56 -8.58 6.29
CA ILE A 757 -18.25 -7.44 6.92
C ILE A 757 -19.72 -7.43 6.48
N GLY A 758 -20.00 -7.56 5.18
CA GLY A 758 -21.36 -7.59 4.67
C GLY A 758 -22.20 -8.78 5.19
N THR A 759 -21.59 -9.93 5.47
CA THR A 759 -22.29 -11.05 6.15
C THR A 759 -22.55 -10.73 7.62
N ALA A 760 -21.57 -10.19 8.34
CA ALA A 760 -21.70 -9.83 9.75
C ALA A 760 -22.77 -8.75 9.97
N GLU A 761 -22.85 -7.76 9.06
CA GLU A 761 -23.90 -6.73 9.09
C GLU A 761 -25.30 -7.32 8.91
N ARG A 762 -25.47 -8.30 8.02
CA ARG A 762 -26.75 -9.01 7.83
C ARG A 762 -27.12 -9.83 9.07
N GLU A 763 -26.16 -10.54 9.66
CA GLU A 763 -26.40 -11.28 10.90
C GLU A 763 -26.78 -10.35 12.05
N LEU A 764 -26.08 -9.22 12.20
CA LEU A 764 -26.40 -8.21 13.22
C LEU A 764 -27.82 -7.66 13.02
N ALA A 765 -28.22 -7.36 11.78
CA ALA A 765 -29.58 -6.90 11.48
C ALA A 765 -30.65 -7.92 11.89
N LEU A 766 -30.43 -9.21 11.59
CA LEU A 766 -31.33 -10.30 11.99
C LEU A 766 -31.38 -10.46 13.52
N ARG A 767 -30.23 -10.35 14.21
CA ARG A 767 -30.15 -10.41 15.68
C ARG A 767 -30.88 -9.24 16.33
N THR A 768 -30.73 -8.03 15.81
CA THR A 768 -31.47 -6.85 16.28
C THR A 768 -32.96 -7.00 16.06
N GLN A 769 -33.39 -7.51 14.90
CA GLN A 769 -34.81 -7.78 14.63
C GLN A 769 -35.39 -8.82 15.61
N ALA A 770 -34.67 -9.90 15.90
CA ALA A 770 -35.09 -10.91 16.87
C ALA A 770 -35.18 -10.34 18.29
N LEU A 771 -34.23 -9.48 18.67
CA LEU A 771 -34.22 -8.79 19.96
C LEU A 771 -35.43 -7.85 20.11
N ASP A 772 -35.77 -7.09 19.06
CA ASP A 772 -36.95 -6.21 19.07
C ASP A 772 -38.26 -7.00 19.15
N MET A 773 -38.35 -8.14 18.47
CA MET A 773 -39.50 -9.05 18.59
C MET A 773 -39.64 -9.60 20.02
N ASN A 774 -38.53 -10.01 20.63
CA ASN A 774 -38.54 -10.49 22.02
C ASN A 774 -38.92 -9.38 23.01
N LYS A 775 -38.42 -8.15 22.81
CA LYS A 775 -38.83 -6.98 23.61
C LYS A 775 -40.35 -6.74 23.54
N ARG A 776 -40.94 -6.80 22.35
CA ARG A 776 -42.40 -6.67 22.19
C ARG A 776 -43.16 -7.78 22.94
N LYS A 777 -42.73 -9.03 22.81
CA LYS A 777 -43.34 -10.15 23.55
C LYS A 777 -43.23 -10.00 25.06
N THR A 778 -42.09 -9.51 25.57
CA THR A 778 -41.94 -9.22 26.99
C THR A 778 -42.90 -8.12 27.43
N GLN A 779 -43.04 -7.04 26.64
CA GLN A 779 -43.99 -5.97 26.92
C GLN A 779 -45.44 -6.46 26.92
N GLU A 780 -45.85 -7.26 25.93
CA GLU A 780 -47.17 -7.88 25.87
C GLU A 780 -47.42 -8.78 27.10
N SER A 781 -46.45 -9.59 27.50
CA SER A 781 -46.53 -10.44 28.70
C SER A 781 -46.64 -9.61 30.00
N THR A 782 -45.92 -8.49 30.10
CA THR A 782 -46.04 -7.58 31.25
C THR A 782 -47.42 -6.94 31.33
N VAL A 783 -47.98 -6.48 30.20
CA VAL A 783 -49.33 -5.90 30.15
C VAL A 783 -50.38 -6.95 30.54
N LEU A 784 -50.27 -8.18 30.02
CA LEU A 784 -51.16 -9.28 30.40
C LEU A 784 -51.07 -9.61 31.90
N SER A 785 -49.85 -9.60 32.46
CA SER A 785 -49.64 -9.83 33.89
C SER A 785 -50.26 -8.73 34.75
N GLU A 786 -50.14 -7.46 34.34
CA GLU A 786 -50.78 -6.33 35.01
C GLU A 786 -52.31 -6.40 34.94
N GLU A 787 -52.87 -6.79 33.80
CA GLU A 787 -54.31 -6.96 33.63
C GLU A 787 -54.87 -8.09 34.51
N VAL A 788 -54.20 -9.24 34.56
CA VAL A 788 -54.58 -10.34 35.47
C VAL A 788 -54.45 -9.92 36.94
N ARG A 789 -53.41 -9.13 37.29
CA ARG A 789 -53.25 -8.59 38.64
C ARG A 789 -54.39 -7.66 39.01
N SER A 790 -54.80 -6.78 38.10
CA SER A 790 -55.94 -5.89 38.29
C SER A 790 -57.25 -6.67 38.46
N GLN A 791 -57.46 -7.74 37.68
CA GLN A 791 -58.60 -8.64 37.86
C GLN A 791 -58.58 -9.32 39.24
N LEU A 792 -57.41 -9.78 39.70
CA LEU A 792 -57.25 -10.37 41.02
C LEU A 792 -57.59 -9.37 42.14
N ASP A 793 -57.08 -8.14 42.07
CA ASP A 793 -57.38 -7.09 43.04
C ASP A 793 -58.88 -6.77 43.08
N GLN A 794 -59.53 -6.73 41.91
CA GLN A 794 -60.97 -6.51 41.81
C GLN A 794 -61.78 -7.67 42.43
N VAL A 795 -61.36 -8.92 42.21
CA VAL A 795 -61.98 -10.09 42.85
C VAL A 795 -61.75 -10.07 44.36
N GLN A 796 -60.55 -9.73 44.82
CA GLN A 796 -60.24 -9.59 46.25
C GLN A 796 -61.08 -8.51 46.92
N GLN A 797 -61.28 -7.37 46.25
CA GLN A 797 -62.14 -6.30 46.76
C GLN A 797 -63.60 -6.76 46.89
N ARG A 798 -64.14 -7.44 45.88
CA ARG A 798 -65.49 -8.04 45.93
C ARG A 798 -65.61 -9.11 47.03
N LEU A 799 -64.58 -9.92 47.22
CA LEU A 799 -64.55 -10.89 48.31
C LEU A 799 -64.56 -10.20 49.68
N GLY A 800 -63.85 -9.06 49.80
CA GLY A 800 -63.87 -8.19 50.96
C GLY A 800 -65.27 -7.69 51.29
N THR A 801 -65.97 -7.11 50.30
CA THR A 801 -67.35 -6.60 50.51
C THR A 801 -68.31 -7.72 50.88
N VAL A 802 -68.24 -8.88 50.22
CA VAL A 802 -69.10 -10.03 50.56
C VAL A 802 -68.79 -10.54 51.97
N ARG A 803 -67.52 -10.56 52.40
CA ARG A 803 -67.17 -10.93 53.78
C ARG A 803 -67.75 -9.96 54.80
N GLU A 804 -67.68 -8.66 54.53
CA GLU A 804 -68.30 -7.62 55.37
C GLU A 804 -69.82 -7.81 55.47
N GLU A 805 -70.49 -8.00 54.34
CA GLU A 805 -71.94 -8.30 54.29
C GLU A 805 -72.30 -9.57 55.07
N VAL A 806 -71.49 -10.63 54.98
CA VAL A 806 -71.71 -11.86 55.76
C VAL A 806 -71.56 -11.61 57.26
N ILE A 807 -70.57 -10.81 57.66
CA ILE A 807 -70.38 -10.42 59.06
C ILE A 807 -71.58 -9.61 59.56
N GLU A 808 -72.02 -8.60 58.81
CA GLU A 808 -73.19 -7.78 59.15
C GLU A 808 -74.48 -8.60 59.23
N ASN A 809 -74.69 -9.52 58.30
CA ASN A 809 -75.83 -10.44 58.31
C ASN A 809 -75.79 -11.38 59.52
N SER A 810 -74.60 -11.88 59.87
CA SER A 810 -74.40 -12.71 61.07
C SER A 810 -74.79 -11.95 62.34
N ILE A 811 -74.27 -10.72 62.52
CA ILE A 811 -74.59 -9.84 63.65
C ILE A 811 -76.09 -9.53 63.69
N SER A 812 -76.68 -9.22 62.53
CA SER A 812 -78.11 -8.94 62.41
C SER A 812 -78.97 -10.15 62.78
N LYS A 813 -78.59 -11.35 62.34
CA LYS A 813 -79.26 -12.61 62.70
C LYS A 813 -79.12 -12.93 64.17
N GLU A 814 -77.95 -12.69 64.77
CA GLU A 814 -77.72 -12.90 66.19
C GLU A 814 -78.61 -11.96 67.04
N LYS A 815 -78.68 -10.68 66.65
CA LYS A 815 -79.58 -9.68 67.24
C LYS A 815 -81.05 -10.07 67.11
N GLN A 816 -81.48 -10.55 65.93
CA GLN A 816 -82.84 -11.05 65.74
C GLN A 816 -83.11 -12.29 66.59
N SER A 817 -82.15 -13.23 66.69
CA SER A 817 -82.30 -14.42 67.54
C SER A 817 -82.44 -14.04 69.02
N PHE A 818 -81.70 -13.03 69.48
CA PHE A 818 -81.79 -12.52 70.83
C PHE A 818 -83.16 -11.88 71.10
N ASN A 819 -83.64 -11.05 70.18
CA ASN A 819 -84.98 -10.46 70.26
C ASN A 819 -86.08 -11.53 70.24
N ALA A 820 -85.94 -12.56 69.40
CA ALA A 820 -86.86 -13.69 69.34
C ALA A 820 -86.86 -14.48 70.66
N ARG A 821 -85.68 -14.76 71.25
CA ARG A 821 -85.58 -15.38 72.58
C ARG A 821 -86.27 -14.55 73.65
N ARG A 822 -86.05 -13.24 73.68
CA ARG A 822 -86.72 -12.33 74.63
C ARG A 822 -88.24 -12.34 74.46
N ALA A 823 -88.73 -12.27 73.22
CA ALA A 823 -90.15 -12.38 72.93
C ALA A 823 -90.72 -13.75 73.34
N GLN A 824 -89.98 -14.83 73.12
CA GLN A 824 -90.35 -16.19 73.55
C GLN A 824 -90.44 -16.30 75.09
N GLU A 825 -89.51 -15.68 75.81
CA GLU A 825 -89.53 -15.59 77.27
C GLU A 825 -90.75 -14.81 77.76
N ASP A 826 -91.09 -13.69 77.12
CA ASP A 826 -92.26 -12.89 77.47
C ASP A 826 -93.57 -13.61 77.15
N ILE A 827 -93.66 -14.32 76.00
CA ILE A 827 -94.76 -15.23 75.69
C ILE A 827 -94.87 -16.32 76.75
N SER A 828 -93.74 -16.91 77.18
CA SER A 828 -93.72 -17.94 78.23
C SER A 828 -94.20 -17.39 79.57
N LYS A 829 -93.81 -16.17 79.94
CA LYS A 829 -94.31 -15.47 81.14
C LYS A 829 -95.81 -15.22 81.04
N LEU A 830 -96.31 -14.74 79.90
CA LEU A 830 -97.73 -14.49 79.67
C LEU A 830 -98.54 -15.80 79.68
N ARG A 831 -98.04 -16.87 79.05
CA ARG A 831 -98.64 -18.21 79.12
C ARG A 831 -98.74 -18.71 80.57
N ARG A 832 -97.69 -18.56 81.38
CA ARG A 832 -97.74 -18.89 82.83
C ARG A 832 -98.76 -18.04 83.59
N LYS A 833 -98.92 -16.75 83.25
CA LYS A 833 -99.96 -15.89 83.84
C LYS A 833 -101.37 -16.35 83.44
N ILE A 834 -101.58 -16.71 82.18
CA ILE A 834 -102.83 -17.30 81.69
C ILE A 834 -103.12 -18.62 82.41
N GLU A 835 -102.13 -19.50 82.57
CA GLU A 835 -102.32 -20.78 83.25
C GLU A 835 -102.63 -20.62 84.74
N LYS A 836 -102.02 -19.63 85.41
CA LYS A 836 -102.39 -19.24 86.78
C LYS A 836 -103.81 -18.67 86.87
N ALA A 837 -104.26 -17.95 85.85
CA ALA A 837 -105.64 -17.44 85.77
C ALA A 837 -106.66 -18.51 85.34
N LYS A 838 -106.22 -19.61 84.71
CA LYS A 838 -107.05 -20.79 84.38
C LYS A 838 -107.18 -21.79 85.52
N LYS A 839 -106.24 -21.84 86.48
CA LYS A 839 -106.35 -22.74 87.64
C LYS A 839 -107.60 -22.54 88.53
N PRO A 840 -108.20 -21.35 88.67
CA PRO A 840 -109.53 -21.19 89.27
C PRO A 840 -110.69 -21.62 88.34
N ALA A 841 -110.47 -21.74 87.04
CA ALA A 841 -111.51 -22.02 86.05
C ALA A 841 -111.81 -23.52 85.85
N GLU A 842 -110.96 -24.43 86.34
CA GLU A 842 -111.20 -25.89 86.28
C GLU A 842 -111.91 -26.46 87.53
N THR A 843 -112.14 -25.67 88.57
CA THR A 843 -112.85 -26.07 89.80
C THR A 843 -114.15 -25.30 90.08
N VAL A 844 -114.55 -24.34 89.24
CA VAL A 844 -115.86 -23.67 89.36
C VAL A 844 -116.82 -24.27 88.33
N ARG A 845 -117.51 -25.33 88.76
CA ARG A 845 -118.81 -25.70 88.18
C ARG A 845 -119.85 -24.83 88.86
N ASN A 846 -120.62 -24.09 88.05
CA ASN A 846 -121.84 -23.33 88.37
C ASN A 846 -121.62 -21.82 88.51
N GLY A 847 -121.95 -21.06 87.46
CA GLY A 847 -122.10 -19.60 87.51
C GLY A 847 -123.22 -19.13 88.44
N ASP A 848 -124.13 -20.04 88.81
CA ASP A 848 -125.18 -19.77 89.80
C ASP A 848 -124.61 -19.57 91.22
N ASP A 849 -123.45 -20.16 91.56
CA ASP A 849 -122.86 -19.99 92.89
C ASP A 849 -122.21 -18.61 93.06
N ILE A 850 -121.58 -18.08 92.00
CA ILE A 850 -121.02 -16.72 91.97
C ILE A 850 -122.15 -15.68 92.06
N LEU A 851 -123.23 -15.87 91.30
CA LEU A 851 -124.40 -14.99 91.36
C LEU A 851 -125.11 -15.07 92.71
N ASN A 852 -125.22 -16.26 93.31
CA ASN A 852 -125.80 -16.42 94.64
C ASN A 852 -124.94 -15.79 95.74
N GLU A 853 -123.61 -15.84 95.62
CA GLU A 853 -122.69 -15.21 96.57
C GLU A 853 -122.77 -13.69 96.47
N GLU A 854 -122.80 -13.12 95.25
CA GLU A 854 -123.04 -11.69 95.04
C GLU A 854 -124.44 -11.25 95.54
N ILE A 855 -125.50 -12.03 95.27
CA ILE A 855 -126.86 -11.76 95.77
C ILE A 855 -126.90 -11.81 97.30
N ASN A 856 -126.20 -12.73 97.94
CA ASN A 856 -126.13 -12.82 99.41
C ASN A 856 -125.37 -11.62 100.00
N ASP A 857 -124.31 -11.17 99.36
CA ASP A 857 -123.58 -9.94 99.75
C ASP A 857 -124.46 -8.69 99.64
N TYR A 858 -125.24 -8.57 98.56
CA TYR A 858 -126.19 -7.46 98.42
C TYR A 858 -127.32 -7.53 99.46
N LYS A 859 -127.87 -8.72 99.74
CA LYS A 859 -128.87 -8.92 100.81
C LYS A 859 -128.30 -8.60 102.20
N ALA A 860 -127.07 -9.00 102.51
CA ALA A 860 -126.42 -8.70 103.78
C ALA A 860 -126.22 -7.18 103.96
N ARG A 861 -125.84 -6.46 102.89
CA ARG A 861 -125.69 -4.99 102.95
C ARG A 861 -127.01 -4.25 103.16
N LEU A 862 -128.12 -4.77 102.67
CA LEU A 862 -129.45 -4.15 102.82
C LEU A 862 -130.15 -4.53 104.13
N THR A 863 -129.65 -5.52 104.86
CA THR A 863 -130.25 -5.99 106.11
C THR A 863 -129.77 -5.16 107.32
N CYS A 864 -130.68 -4.84 108.24
CA CYS A 864 -130.43 -4.05 109.43
C CYS A 864 -129.42 -4.77 110.37
N PRO A 865 -128.26 -4.15 110.68
CA PRO A 865 -127.23 -4.77 111.52
C PRO A 865 -127.67 -5.07 112.96
N CYS A 866 -128.78 -4.48 113.41
CA CYS A 866 -129.25 -4.66 114.79
C CYS A 866 -130.08 -5.92 114.98
N CYS A 867 -130.79 -6.37 113.95
CA CYS A 867 -131.62 -7.58 114.02
C CYS A 867 -131.21 -8.65 113.01
N ASN A 868 -130.38 -8.32 112.01
CA ASN A 868 -129.96 -9.19 110.91
C ASN A 868 -131.12 -9.90 110.16
N SER A 869 -132.35 -9.40 110.30
CA SER A 869 -133.54 -9.98 109.68
C SER A 869 -134.29 -9.00 108.79
N ARG A 870 -134.53 -7.78 109.28
CA ARG A 870 -135.32 -6.74 108.56
C ARG A 870 -134.43 -5.89 107.67
N VAL A 871 -134.97 -5.45 106.54
CA VAL A 871 -134.31 -4.50 105.64
C VAL A 871 -134.16 -3.14 106.32
N LYS A 872 -133.11 -2.41 105.97
CA LYS A 872 -132.87 -1.04 106.41
C LYS A 872 -133.96 -0.10 105.84
N ASP A 873 -134.79 0.48 106.70
CA ASP A 873 -135.88 1.39 106.32
C ASP A 873 -135.99 2.63 107.24
N ALA A 874 -134.96 2.93 108.03
CA ALA A 874 -134.91 4.12 108.86
C ALA A 874 -133.49 4.68 108.98
N VAL A 875 -133.36 6.00 108.87
CA VAL A 875 -132.09 6.71 109.04
C VAL A 875 -132.12 7.53 110.33
N LEU A 876 -131.01 7.50 111.07
CA LEU A 876 -130.75 8.46 112.14
C LEU A 876 -130.17 9.73 111.52
N THR A 877 -130.90 10.84 111.53
CA THR A 877 -130.51 12.08 110.83
C THR A 877 -129.24 12.71 111.38
N LYS A 878 -128.90 12.45 112.65
CA LYS A 878 -127.68 12.97 113.28
C LYS A 878 -126.38 12.31 112.80
N CYS A 879 -126.43 11.05 112.36
CA CYS A 879 -125.22 10.31 111.96
C CYS A 879 -125.37 9.57 110.62
N PHE A 880 -126.50 9.76 109.95
CA PHE A 880 -126.87 9.15 108.66
C PHE A 880 -126.74 7.63 108.60
N HIS A 881 -126.68 6.96 109.75
CA HIS A 881 -126.65 5.51 109.80
C HIS A 881 -128.06 4.95 109.65
N VAL A 882 -128.18 3.93 108.79
CA VAL A 882 -129.45 3.32 108.41
C VAL A 882 -129.62 1.95 109.08
N PHE A 883 -130.78 1.76 109.69
CA PHE A 883 -131.23 0.55 110.38
C PHE A 883 -132.70 0.29 110.00
N CYS A 884 -133.35 -0.74 110.56
CA CYS A 884 -134.79 -0.86 110.43
C CYS A 884 -135.51 0.02 111.47
N PHE A 885 -136.66 0.57 111.08
CA PHE A 885 -137.45 1.50 111.88
C PHE A 885 -137.84 0.89 113.23
N GLU A 886 -138.18 -0.40 113.26
CA GLU A 886 -138.49 -1.12 114.50
C GLU A 886 -137.30 -1.17 115.46
N CYS A 887 -136.07 -1.41 114.98
CA CYS A 887 -134.91 -1.43 115.87
C CYS A 887 -134.58 -0.04 116.43
N VAL A 888 -134.74 1.01 115.63
CA VAL A 888 -134.51 2.39 116.08
C VAL A 888 -135.60 2.83 117.07
N LYS A 889 -136.87 2.54 116.75
CA LYS A 889 -138.03 2.86 117.59
C LYS A 889 -137.97 2.12 118.93
N THR A 890 -137.69 0.81 118.94
CA THR A 890 -137.52 0.03 120.17
C THR A 890 -136.42 0.60 121.05
N ARG A 891 -135.27 1.01 120.49
CA ARG A 891 -134.20 1.66 121.26
C ARG A 891 -134.61 3.03 121.81
N TYR A 892 -135.40 3.78 121.05
CA TYR A 892 -135.95 5.06 121.51
C TYR A 892 -136.91 4.87 122.70
N ASP A 893 -137.83 3.92 122.59
CA ASP A 893 -138.87 3.61 123.59
C ASP A 893 -138.27 3.00 124.86
N THR A 894 -137.27 2.13 124.73
CA THR A 894 -136.51 1.53 125.86
C THR A 894 -135.46 2.47 126.47
N ARG A 895 -135.48 3.75 126.10
CA ARG A 895 -134.55 4.82 126.55
C ARG A 895 -133.06 4.55 126.26
N GLN A 896 -132.74 3.57 125.41
CA GLN A 896 -131.39 3.29 124.92
C GLN A 896 -131.06 4.15 123.68
N ARG A 897 -131.17 5.47 123.85
CA ARG A 897 -131.17 6.50 122.79
C ARG A 897 -129.79 6.83 122.22
N LYS A 898 -129.00 5.81 121.87
CA LYS A 898 -127.69 5.93 121.21
C LYS A 898 -127.63 5.08 119.94
N CYS A 899 -127.04 5.61 118.88
CA CYS A 899 -126.89 4.94 117.59
C CYS A 899 -126.10 3.63 117.76
N PRO A 900 -126.62 2.47 117.32
CA PRO A 900 -125.94 1.18 117.44
C PRO A 900 -124.53 1.13 116.81
N LYS A 901 -124.30 1.89 115.73
CA LYS A 901 -123.03 1.86 114.97
C LYS A 901 -121.97 2.86 115.46
N CYS A 902 -122.35 4.06 115.88
CA CYS A 902 -121.41 5.13 116.24
C CYS A 902 -121.65 5.73 117.63
N ASN A 903 -122.62 5.21 118.38
CA ASN A 903 -122.98 5.64 119.74
C ASN A 903 -123.45 7.10 119.91
N ALA A 904 -123.66 7.84 118.81
CA ALA A 904 -124.23 9.18 118.83
C ALA A 904 -125.64 9.19 119.44
N ALA A 905 -125.91 10.10 120.37
CA ALA A 905 -127.21 10.21 121.02
C ALA A 905 -128.26 10.82 120.07
N PHE A 906 -129.48 10.24 120.05
CA PHE A 906 -130.57 10.70 119.18
C PHE A 906 -131.90 10.87 119.94
N GLY A 907 -132.66 11.90 119.59
CA GLY A 907 -133.96 12.27 120.18
C GLY A 907 -135.16 11.89 119.31
N ALA A 908 -136.35 12.37 119.69
CA ALA A 908 -137.62 12.02 119.03
C ALA A 908 -137.67 12.42 117.56
N ASN A 909 -137.04 13.55 117.22
CA ASN A 909 -137.05 14.13 115.88
C ASN A 909 -135.81 13.70 115.05
N ASP A 910 -134.94 12.85 115.60
CA ASP A 910 -133.64 12.52 114.99
C ASP A 910 -133.64 11.18 114.25
N PHE A 911 -134.81 10.57 114.01
CA PHE A 911 -134.93 9.35 113.22
C PHE A 911 -136.17 9.40 112.30
N HIS A 912 -135.96 9.06 111.04
CA HIS A 912 -137.00 9.09 110.02
C HIS A 912 -137.01 7.80 109.21
N ARG A 913 -138.21 7.41 108.76
CA ARG A 913 -138.37 6.26 107.88
C ARG A 913 -137.91 6.64 106.47
N ILE A 914 -137.16 5.75 105.83
CA ILE A 914 -136.73 5.89 104.44
C ILE A 914 -137.24 4.70 103.64
N TYR A 915 -137.54 4.93 102.36
CA TYR A 915 -137.94 3.90 101.43
C TYR A 915 -136.78 3.66 100.46
N ILE A 916 -136.27 2.42 100.42
CA ILE A 916 -135.26 1.97 99.47
C ILE A 916 -136.04 1.20 98.39
N GLU A 917 -136.15 1.78 97.20
CA GLU A 917 -136.68 1.09 96.01
C GLU A 917 -135.62 0.19 95.36
#